data_AF-L7ZWD2-F1
#
_entry.id   AF-L7ZWD2-F1
#
_cell.length_a   1.000
_cell.length_b   1.000
_cell.length_c   1.000
_cell.angle_alpha   90.00
_cell.angle_beta   90.00
_cell.angle_gamma   90.00
#
_symmetry.space_group_name_H-M   'P 1'
#
loop_
_entity.id
_entity.type
_entity.pdbx_description
1 polymer ?
#
loop_
_entity_poly.entity_id
_entity_poly.type
_entity_poly.pdbx_seq_one_letter_code
_entity_poly.pdbx_strand_id
1 'polypeptide(L)'
;MAARIVKTGYALAFLCIIAGIVYFFAANWPEMGREVKVGISIGVMAAFYIASAALWGRHRFLGRWMLIGGVLSFGIALALLGQIYNSHADSYWLFLAWLAPTAVLASLTKERVLSVIAIGLLQLACWFYYFPSAYRIEWTEWSSFGVLSLFVIVNGVLFIFVRTPLMACLAYMAMQGWLLVIDVTGFSYGRDAWWPYVYAALLAGLLYYFLVIAKQRLYVLLTSLFAGLFLLIQYIRLLADHFETWLLLIGLMAAAAVLYGGVVLLRRAGLFSAETKAGRRFLAVFQAIVTLAASALAIQSLLGLYFLWTESWSPYVLFFISIFGFVVPASFGRRWNPVVRYTLLAVGYGLGVAMAWEVSRSALFLYAIGLAIGVIGSSDSGVRRLTTVALTVYFGIALSSVMDDGRKVLLTLALVSGGLYAYGRFRGTPFLTPLVLAFGALGIATSVDVFAADGLYVTLNIAMILALAFFLFRGRQLERKTAWVYTALYLVLKYYELAWNLLHKSVSLLAAGAVLLAWAVWLEKRNGFTWGRGVRWGRRVSLLTLIVVIAQFSFLGYTVWQKERLLRYGDVVKLELEPIDPRSMLQGDYIQLRYDISTIPSLDGSGRVQVGLRKGEDGVHRLAGVYMVNGEKRPGYTPQPGDVIITGTFHGPQVVYGIESYFIPEKTGMKRQENVRFAYVRVSENGDALLEAIRAE
;
A
#
# COMPACT_ATOMS: atom_id res chain seq x y z
N MET A 1 26.76 20.59 9.55
CA MET A 1 25.36 20.91 9.18
C MET A 1 25.18 20.98 7.66
N ALA A 2 26.05 21.69 6.93
CA ALA A 2 25.94 21.90 5.49
C ALA A 2 25.96 20.61 4.62
N ALA A 3 26.81 19.60 4.90
CA ALA A 3 26.79 18.33 4.15
C ALA A 3 25.43 17.60 4.22
N ARG A 4 24.70 17.76 5.33
CA ARG A 4 23.36 17.18 5.49
C ARG A 4 22.34 17.90 4.60
N ILE A 5 22.40 19.23 4.56
CA ILE A 5 21.52 20.08 3.74
C ILE A 5 21.70 19.70 2.27
N VAL A 6 22.95 19.54 1.80
CA VAL A 6 23.24 19.12 0.43
C VAL A 6 22.64 17.73 0.13
N LYS A 7 22.83 16.74 1.02
CA LYS A 7 22.20 15.40 0.84
C LYS A 7 20.68 15.46 0.82
N THR A 8 20.07 16.27 1.68
CA THR A 8 18.61 16.47 1.68
C THR A 8 18.15 17.10 0.37
N GLY A 9 18.88 18.08 -0.17
CA GLY A 9 18.59 18.69 -1.47
C GLY A 9 18.63 17.67 -2.60
N TYR A 10 19.69 16.86 -2.70
CA TYR A 10 19.76 15.79 -3.70
C TYR A 10 18.65 14.74 -3.55
N ALA A 11 18.32 14.35 -2.32
CA ALA A 11 17.26 13.38 -2.08
C ALA A 11 15.87 13.91 -2.46
N LEU A 12 15.57 15.18 -2.16
CA LEU A 12 14.34 15.84 -2.60
C LEU A 12 14.28 15.97 -4.12
N ALA A 13 15.38 16.38 -4.74
CA ALA A 13 15.48 16.47 -6.20
C ALA A 13 15.18 15.11 -6.86
N PHE A 14 15.80 14.05 -6.38
CA PHE A 14 15.56 12.69 -6.87
C PHE A 14 14.10 12.26 -6.70
N LEU A 15 13.50 12.49 -5.52
CA LEU A 15 12.10 12.14 -5.28
C LEU A 15 11.14 12.90 -6.21
N CYS A 16 11.37 14.20 -6.42
CA CYS A 16 10.55 15.00 -7.34
C CYS A 16 10.71 14.52 -8.78
N ILE A 17 11.93 14.18 -9.22
CA ILE A 17 12.18 13.66 -10.56
C ILE A 17 11.48 12.31 -10.76
N ILE A 18 11.64 11.37 -9.83
CA ILE A 18 10.99 10.05 -9.94
C ILE A 18 9.47 10.17 -9.90
N ALA A 19 8.92 10.96 -8.98
CA ALA A 19 7.46 11.19 -8.92
C ALA A 19 6.96 11.88 -10.20
N GLY A 20 7.70 12.86 -10.72
CA GLY A 20 7.40 13.51 -11.99
C GLY A 20 7.38 12.52 -13.16
N ILE A 21 8.36 11.62 -13.26
CA ILE A 21 8.39 10.58 -14.30
C ILE A 21 7.18 9.65 -14.19
N VAL A 22 6.85 9.18 -12.97
CA VAL A 22 5.68 8.32 -12.75
C VAL A 22 4.39 9.02 -13.20
N TYR A 23 4.20 10.28 -12.79
CA TYR A 23 3.00 11.05 -13.14
C TYR A 23 2.91 11.33 -14.65
N PHE A 24 4.04 11.61 -15.30
CA PHE A 24 4.09 11.89 -16.73
C PHE A 24 3.57 10.72 -17.55
N PHE A 25 3.95 9.50 -17.19
CA PHE A 25 3.53 8.29 -17.87
C PHE A 25 2.10 7.88 -17.49
N ALA A 26 1.72 8.01 -16.21
CA ALA A 26 0.35 7.75 -15.76
C ALA A 26 -0.69 8.60 -16.50
N ALA A 27 -0.35 9.85 -16.87
CA ALA A 27 -1.26 10.77 -17.57
C ALA A 27 -1.74 10.29 -18.97
N ASN A 28 -1.08 9.31 -19.58
CA ASN A 28 -1.48 8.65 -20.83
C ASN A 28 -1.83 9.57 -22.03
N TRP A 29 -0.81 10.08 -22.73
CA TRP A 29 -0.95 11.01 -23.87
C TRP A 29 -1.49 10.34 -25.16
N PRO A 30 -2.70 10.64 -25.65
CA PRO A 30 -3.18 10.05 -26.90
C PRO A 30 -2.50 10.63 -28.14
N GLU A 31 -2.05 11.89 -28.09
CA GLU A 31 -1.38 12.58 -29.20
C GLU A 31 0.03 12.06 -29.47
N MET A 32 0.65 11.41 -28.48
CA MET A 32 2.00 10.86 -28.60
C MET A 32 1.95 9.43 -29.16
N GLY A 33 2.57 9.22 -30.33
CA GLY A 33 2.69 7.90 -30.93
C GLY A 33 3.41 6.88 -30.02
N ARG A 34 3.08 5.60 -30.21
CA ARG A 34 3.63 4.48 -29.40
C ARG A 34 5.16 4.47 -29.40
N GLU A 35 5.77 4.65 -30.57
CA GLU A 35 7.23 4.66 -30.75
C GLU A 35 7.92 5.74 -29.90
N VAL A 36 7.34 6.94 -29.85
CA VAL A 36 7.86 8.06 -29.06
C VAL A 36 7.78 7.76 -27.56
N LYS A 37 6.64 7.22 -27.09
CA LYS A 37 6.48 6.83 -25.67
C LYS A 37 7.51 5.78 -25.26
N VAL A 38 7.70 4.75 -26.09
CA VAL A 38 8.71 3.71 -25.88
C VAL A 38 10.12 4.31 -25.87
N GLY A 39 10.44 5.15 -26.85
CA GLY A 39 11.75 5.80 -26.98
C GLY A 39 12.10 6.67 -25.77
N ILE A 40 11.16 7.49 -25.28
CA ILE A 40 11.35 8.32 -24.08
C ILE A 40 11.58 7.45 -22.86
N SER A 41 10.77 6.39 -22.69
CA SER A 41 10.89 5.47 -21.55
C SER A 41 12.25 4.78 -21.50
N ILE A 42 12.71 4.24 -22.63
CA ILE A 42 14.05 3.62 -22.76
C ILE A 42 15.15 4.67 -22.56
N GLY A 43 14.98 5.89 -23.08
CA GLY A 43 15.92 6.99 -22.92
C GLY A 43 16.10 7.42 -21.45
N VAL A 44 15.00 7.55 -20.69
CA VAL A 44 15.04 7.84 -19.26
C VAL A 44 15.77 6.73 -18.50
N MET A 45 15.49 5.46 -18.83
CA MET A 45 16.18 4.33 -18.23
C MET A 45 17.69 4.35 -18.52
N ALA A 46 18.08 4.62 -19.76
CA ALA A 46 19.48 4.76 -20.16
C ALA A 46 20.17 5.90 -19.41
N ALA A 47 19.51 7.06 -19.29
CA ALA A 47 20.05 8.21 -18.57
C ALA A 47 20.40 7.87 -17.12
N PHE A 48 19.53 7.15 -16.40
CA PHE A 48 19.81 6.72 -15.03
C PHE A 48 20.98 5.73 -14.93
N TYR A 49 21.03 4.69 -15.76
CA TYR A 49 22.12 3.71 -15.71
C TYR A 49 23.47 4.33 -16.12
N ILE A 50 23.49 5.19 -17.16
CA ILE A 50 24.69 5.92 -17.59
C ILE A 50 25.16 6.87 -16.49
N ALA A 51 24.25 7.66 -15.90
CA ALA A 51 24.56 8.54 -14.79
C ALA A 51 25.09 7.76 -13.58
N SER A 52 24.51 6.59 -13.29
CA SER A 52 25.00 5.70 -12.23
C SER A 52 26.45 5.28 -12.46
N ALA A 53 26.76 4.78 -13.66
CA ALA A 53 28.12 4.35 -14.02
C ALA A 53 29.13 5.51 -13.96
N ALA A 54 28.77 6.68 -14.51
CA ALA A 54 29.63 7.87 -14.52
C ALA A 54 29.91 8.41 -13.10
N LEU A 55 28.90 8.37 -12.22
CA LEU A 55 28.99 8.91 -10.88
C LEU A 55 29.52 7.91 -9.86
N TRP A 56 29.54 6.61 -10.14
CA TRP A 56 29.90 5.57 -9.16
C TRP A 56 31.28 5.80 -8.53
N GLY A 57 32.26 6.18 -9.35
CA GLY A 57 33.64 6.43 -8.92
C GLY A 57 33.88 7.80 -8.28
N ARG A 58 33.04 8.81 -8.61
CA ARG A 58 33.21 10.21 -8.18
C ARG A 58 32.30 10.59 -7.00
N HIS A 59 31.02 10.22 -7.08
CA HIS A 59 29.97 10.48 -6.09
C HIS A 59 29.22 9.19 -5.76
N ARG A 60 29.79 8.32 -4.92
CA ARG A 60 29.21 7.01 -4.57
C ARG A 60 27.75 7.09 -4.15
N PHE A 61 27.41 8.12 -3.34
CA PHE A 61 26.03 8.33 -2.90
C PHE A 61 25.10 8.58 -4.09
N LEU A 62 25.44 9.50 -4.99
CA LEU A 62 24.58 9.83 -6.13
C LEU A 62 24.53 8.68 -7.15
N GLY A 63 25.65 8.01 -7.41
CA GLY A 63 25.69 6.83 -8.28
C GLY A 63 24.75 5.70 -7.83
N ARG A 64 24.64 5.47 -6.51
CA ARG A 64 23.67 4.53 -5.93
C ARG A 64 22.23 4.94 -6.18
N TRP A 65 21.92 6.22 -6.02
CA TRP A 65 20.58 6.73 -6.25
C TRP A 65 20.19 6.66 -7.73
N MET A 66 21.13 6.96 -8.63
CA MET A 66 20.93 6.76 -10.06
C MET A 66 20.72 5.28 -10.43
N LEU A 67 21.42 4.34 -9.77
CA LEU A 67 21.16 2.90 -9.97
C LEU A 67 19.74 2.51 -9.55
N ILE A 68 19.30 3.00 -8.39
CA ILE A 68 17.92 2.81 -7.92
C ILE A 68 16.94 3.44 -8.92
N GLY A 69 17.22 4.65 -9.40
CA GLY A 69 16.45 5.31 -10.45
C GLY A 69 16.34 4.46 -11.72
N GLY A 70 17.44 3.83 -12.15
CA GLY A 70 17.46 2.90 -13.30
C GLY A 70 16.53 1.71 -13.09
N VAL A 71 16.62 1.06 -11.94
CA VAL A 71 15.73 -0.05 -11.57
C VAL A 71 14.26 0.38 -11.50
N LEU A 72 13.98 1.57 -10.95
CA LEU A 72 12.61 2.12 -10.91
C LEU A 72 12.10 2.45 -12.32
N SER A 73 12.93 3.06 -13.16
CA SER A 73 12.58 3.39 -14.55
C SER A 73 12.33 2.15 -15.40
N PHE A 74 12.99 1.02 -15.13
CA PHE A 74 12.68 -0.26 -15.78
C PHE A 74 11.26 -0.74 -15.43
N GLY A 75 10.87 -0.68 -14.16
CA GLY A 75 9.50 -1.01 -13.74
C GLY A 75 8.45 -0.08 -14.36
N ILE A 76 8.73 1.22 -14.39
CA ILE A 76 7.89 2.21 -15.05
C ILE A 76 7.77 1.91 -16.56
N ALA A 77 8.87 1.53 -17.21
CA ALA A 77 8.86 1.15 -18.61
C ALA A 77 8.01 -0.08 -18.87
N LEU A 78 8.09 -1.11 -18.02
CA LEU A 78 7.24 -2.30 -18.11
C LEU A 78 5.74 -1.95 -17.97
N ALA A 79 5.39 -1.12 -16.99
CA ALA A 79 4.01 -0.66 -16.80
C ALA A 79 3.49 0.10 -18.02
N LEU A 80 4.31 0.99 -18.56
CA LEU A 80 4.00 1.76 -19.75
C LEU A 80 3.86 0.89 -21.00
N LEU A 81 4.64 -0.19 -21.15
CA LEU A 81 4.41 -1.15 -22.24
C LEU A 81 3.04 -1.82 -22.12
N GLY A 82 2.63 -2.19 -20.89
CA GLY A 82 1.27 -2.67 -20.62
C GLY A 82 0.21 -1.69 -21.11
N GLN A 83 0.40 -0.43 -20.76
CA GLN A 83 -0.48 0.68 -21.14
C GLN A 83 -0.52 0.96 -22.65
N ILE A 84 0.64 1.00 -23.32
CA ILE A 84 0.76 1.32 -24.76
C ILE A 84 0.04 0.27 -25.62
N TYR A 85 0.14 -0.99 -25.22
CA TYR A 85 -0.35 -2.11 -26.00
C TYR A 85 -1.67 -2.69 -25.47
N ASN A 86 -2.32 -2.01 -24.52
CA ASN A 86 -3.57 -2.47 -23.88
C ASN A 86 -3.47 -3.94 -23.41
N SER A 87 -2.32 -4.31 -22.87
CA SER A 87 -2.07 -5.66 -22.38
C SER A 87 -2.08 -5.64 -20.86
N HIS A 88 -2.77 -6.61 -20.26
CA HIS A 88 -2.99 -6.81 -18.82
C HIS A 88 -2.53 -5.65 -17.91
N ALA A 89 -3.48 -4.83 -17.45
CA ALA A 89 -3.21 -3.90 -16.38
C ALA A 89 -2.83 -4.65 -15.09
N ASP A 90 -1.76 -4.22 -14.43
CA ASP A 90 -1.30 -4.74 -13.13
C ASP A 90 -1.12 -6.27 -13.04
N SER A 91 -0.71 -6.91 -14.14
CA SER A 91 -0.40 -8.34 -14.12
C SER A 91 0.73 -8.69 -13.15
N TYR A 92 0.60 -9.82 -12.45
CA TYR A 92 1.69 -10.36 -11.62
C TYR A 92 2.99 -10.55 -12.42
N TRP A 93 2.91 -10.81 -13.74
CA TRP A 93 4.07 -10.95 -14.62
C TRP A 93 4.92 -9.69 -14.69
N LEU A 94 4.31 -8.51 -14.62
CA LEU A 94 5.04 -7.23 -14.59
C LEU A 94 5.95 -7.18 -13.37
N PHE A 95 5.41 -7.53 -12.20
CA PHE A 95 6.14 -7.49 -10.94
C PHE A 95 7.22 -8.59 -10.89
N LEU A 96 6.98 -9.78 -11.47
CA LEU A 96 7.99 -10.83 -11.59
C LEU A 96 9.13 -10.46 -12.54
N ALA A 97 8.80 -9.92 -13.72
CA ALA A 97 9.78 -9.45 -14.70
C ALA A 97 10.65 -8.32 -14.12
N TRP A 98 10.07 -7.48 -13.26
CA TRP A 98 10.79 -6.45 -12.53
C TRP A 98 11.61 -7.01 -11.36
N LEU A 99 11.06 -7.98 -10.63
CA LEU A 99 11.70 -8.62 -9.48
C LEU A 99 13.03 -9.28 -9.85
N ALA A 100 13.05 -10.08 -10.91
CA ALA A 100 14.20 -10.90 -11.28
C ALA A 100 15.52 -10.09 -11.42
N PRO A 101 15.61 -9.07 -12.31
CA PRO A 101 16.82 -8.26 -12.41
C PRO A 101 17.07 -7.44 -11.14
N THR A 102 16.03 -7.00 -10.43
CA THR A 102 16.18 -6.23 -9.18
C THR A 102 16.83 -7.07 -8.08
N ALA A 103 16.42 -8.33 -7.91
CA ALA A 103 16.98 -9.25 -6.93
C ALA A 103 18.44 -9.59 -7.25
N VAL A 104 18.76 -9.81 -8.53
CA VAL A 104 20.14 -10.04 -8.98
C VAL A 104 21.00 -8.80 -8.72
N LEU A 105 20.54 -7.61 -9.12
CA LEU A 105 21.25 -6.35 -8.85
C LEU A 105 21.41 -6.10 -7.34
N ALA A 106 20.39 -6.39 -6.52
CA ALA A 106 20.47 -6.28 -5.07
C ALA A 106 21.57 -7.17 -4.49
N SER A 107 21.69 -8.41 -4.98
CA SER A 107 22.72 -9.36 -4.56
C SER A 107 24.13 -8.94 -5.01
N LEU A 108 24.28 -8.56 -6.29
CA LEU A 108 25.56 -8.15 -6.88
C LEU A 108 26.12 -6.88 -6.24
N THR A 109 25.27 -5.87 -6.06
CA THR A 109 25.66 -4.53 -5.60
C THR A 109 25.66 -4.39 -4.08
N LYS A 110 25.03 -5.35 -3.38
CA LYS A 110 24.78 -5.32 -1.93
C LYS A 110 24.04 -4.06 -1.47
N GLU A 111 23.26 -3.44 -2.36
CA GLU A 111 22.47 -2.25 -2.05
C GLU A 111 21.16 -2.61 -1.37
N ARG A 112 21.03 -2.21 -0.11
CA ARG A 112 19.90 -2.57 0.78
C ARG A 112 18.54 -2.11 0.23
N VAL A 113 18.50 -0.96 -0.45
CA VAL A 113 17.25 -0.41 -0.99
C VAL A 113 16.71 -1.30 -2.12
N LEU A 114 17.58 -1.79 -3.01
CA LEU A 114 17.17 -2.72 -4.06
C LEU A 114 16.62 -4.01 -3.49
N SER A 115 17.17 -4.48 -2.37
CA SER A 115 16.68 -5.69 -1.72
C SER A 115 15.31 -5.48 -1.05
N VAL A 116 15.04 -4.27 -0.53
CA VAL A 116 13.69 -3.90 -0.04
C VAL A 116 12.70 -3.81 -1.21
N ILE A 117 13.11 -3.20 -2.33
CA ILE A 117 12.28 -3.15 -3.55
C ILE A 117 11.98 -4.56 -4.04
N ALA A 118 12.96 -5.47 -4.07
CA ALA A 118 12.75 -6.86 -4.47
C ALA A 118 11.72 -7.58 -3.58
N ILE A 119 11.81 -7.44 -2.26
CA ILE A 119 10.79 -8.04 -1.36
C ILE A 119 9.41 -7.43 -1.62
N GLY A 120 9.33 -6.11 -1.84
CA GLY A 120 8.07 -5.44 -2.19
C GLY A 120 7.48 -5.95 -3.51
N LEU A 121 8.30 -6.08 -4.56
CA LEU A 121 7.89 -6.62 -5.86
C LEU A 121 7.43 -8.08 -5.76
N LEU A 122 8.06 -8.89 -4.90
CA LEU A 122 7.59 -10.24 -4.62
C LEU A 122 6.18 -10.23 -3.99
N GLN A 123 5.93 -9.35 -3.01
CA GLN A 123 4.60 -9.26 -2.41
C GLN A 123 3.55 -8.77 -3.41
N LEU A 124 3.89 -7.79 -4.25
CA LEU A 124 2.99 -7.33 -5.31
C LEU A 124 2.70 -8.44 -6.33
N ALA A 125 3.72 -9.21 -6.73
CA ALA A 125 3.53 -10.37 -7.60
C ALA A 125 2.58 -11.41 -6.97
N CYS A 126 2.78 -11.76 -5.70
CA CYS A 126 1.87 -12.67 -4.97
C CYS A 126 0.45 -12.09 -4.87
N TRP A 127 0.33 -10.80 -4.56
CA TRP A 127 -0.95 -10.10 -4.44
C TRP A 127 -1.73 -10.12 -5.75
N PHE A 128 -1.14 -9.66 -6.85
CA PHE A 128 -1.82 -9.60 -8.15
C PHE A 128 -1.99 -10.97 -8.81
N TYR A 129 -1.27 -12.00 -8.35
CA TYR A 129 -1.53 -13.38 -8.76
C TYR A 129 -2.83 -13.91 -8.14
N TYR A 130 -3.04 -13.67 -6.84
CA TYR A 130 -4.21 -14.20 -6.12
C TYR A 130 -5.44 -13.27 -6.23
N PHE A 131 -5.21 -11.96 -6.19
CA PHE A 131 -6.21 -10.89 -6.34
C PHE A 131 -5.93 -10.05 -7.60
N PRO A 132 -6.10 -10.61 -8.81
CA PRO A 132 -5.98 -9.83 -10.03
C PRO A 132 -7.03 -8.70 -10.06
N SER A 133 -6.63 -7.52 -10.54
CA SER A 133 -7.51 -6.35 -10.65
C SER A 133 -8.39 -6.39 -11.90
N ALA A 134 -7.90 -6.98 -13.00
CA ALA A 134 -8.53 -6.97 -14.31
C ALA A 134 -9.53 -8.11 -14.56
N TYR A 135 -9.61 -9.12 -13.70
CA TYR A 135 -10.56 -10.24 -13.82
C TYR A 135 -10.76 -10.88 -12.44
N ARG A 136 -11.83 -11.68 -12.28
CA ARG A 136 -12.05 -12.44 -11.04
C ARG A 136 -11.66 -13.89 -11.25
N ILE A 137 -10.89 -14.44 -10.32
CA ILE A 137 -10.59 -15.87 -10.25
C ILE A 137 -11.45 -16.46 -9.15
N GLU A 138 -12.23 -17.49 -9.47
CA GLU A 138 -12.92 -18.31 -8.49
C GLU A 138 -11.98 -19.44 -8.04
N TRP A 139 -11.31 -19.22 -6.92
CA TRP A 139 -10.46 -20.25 -6.33
C TRP A 139 -11.33 -21.33 -5.68
N THR A 140 -10.97 -22.60 -5.85
CA THR A 140 -11.49 -23.69 -4.99
C THR A 140 -10.82 -23.65 -3.62
N GLU A 141 -11.40 -24.27 -2.60
CA GLU A 141 -10.85 -24.27 -1.23
C GLU A 141 -9.39 -24.74 -1.20
N TRP A 142 -9.11 -25.93 -1.72
CA TRP A 142 -7.76 -26.51 -1.71
C TRP A 142 -6.77 -25.79 -2.63
N SER A 143 -7.21 -25.26 -3.77
CA SER A 143 -6.30 -24.49 -4.66
C SER A 143 -5.91 -23.16 -4.04
N SER A 144 -6.88 -22.45 -3.44
CA SER A 144 -6.63 -21.24 -2.65
C SER A 144 -5.62 -21.52 -1.54
N PHE A 145 -5.93 -22.50 -0.69
CA PHE A 145 -5.09 -22.87 0.45
C PHE A 145 -3.66 -23.23 0.01
N GLY A 146 -3.51 -24.02 -1.06
CA GLY A 146 -2.22 -24.40 -1.61
C GLY A 146 -1.38 -23.20 -2.09
N VAL A 147 -1.99 -22.28 -2.85
CA VAL A 147 -1.30 -21.07 -3.35
C VAL A 147 -0.89 -20.15 -2.22
N LEU A 148 -1.79 -19.86 -1.28
CA LEU A 148 -1.47 -18.99 -0.15
C LEU A 148 -0.42 -19.63 0.77
N SER A 149 -0.49 -20.95 0.98
CA SER A 149 0.55 -21.71 1.71
C SER A 149 1.91 -21.62 1.03
N LEU A 150 1.96 -21.67 -0.30
CA LEU A 150 3.20 -21.44 -1.06
C LEU A 150 3.78 -20.05 -0.78
N PHE A 151 2.95 -19.01 -0.73
CA PHE A 151 3.40 -17.64 -0.41
C PHE A 151 3.97 -17.54 1.02
N VAL A 152 3.34 -18.22 1.99
CA VAL A 152 3.85 -18.33 3.36
C VAL A 152 5.21 -19.02 3.36
N ILE A 153 5.35 -20.16 2.68
CA ILE A 153 6.60 -20.95 2.63
C ILE A 153 7.73 -20.13 2.00
N VAL A 154 7.49 -19.48 0.86
CA VAL A 154 8.49 -18.65 0.17
C VAL A 154 9.01 -17.55 1.10
N ASN A 155 8.11 -16.85 1.80
CA ASN A 155 8.51 -15.81 2.74
C ASN A 155 9.19 -16.36 4.00
N GLY A 156 8.80 -17.54 4.48
CA GLY A 156 9.46 -18.25 5.59
C GLY A 156 10.88 -18.70 5.24
N VAL A 157 11.09 -19.23 4.04
CA VAL A 157 12.42 -19.57 3.51
C VAL A 157 13.28 -18.30 3.41
N LEU A 158 12.75 -17.22 2.84
CA LEU A 158 13.46 -15.93 2.79
C LEU A 158 13.83 -15.43 4.19
N PHE A 159 12.94 -15.54 5.16
CA PHE A 159 13.20 -15.17 6.54
C PHE A 159 14.38 -15.95 7.15
N ILE A 160 14.48 -17.26 6.88
CA ILE A 160 15.56 -18.12 7.40
C ILE A 160 16.91 -17.80 6.75
N PHE A 161 16.95 -17.60 5.42
CA PHE A 161 18.20 -17.47 4.69
C PHE A 161 18.75 -16.04 4.60
N VAL A 162 17.90 -15.02 4.76
CA VAL A 162 18.34 -13.64 4.62
C VAL A 162 19.08 -13.15 5.86
N ARG A 163 20.35 -12.80 5.68
CA ARG A 163 21.25 -12.41 6.78
C ARG A 163 21.08 -10.97 7.28
N THR A 164 20.34 -10.12 6.56
CA THR A 164 20.18 -8.72 6.99
C THR A 164 18.91 -8.55 7.85
N PRO A 165 18.99 -7.85 9.00
CA PRO A 165 17.90 -7.78 9.95
C PRO A 165 16.65 -7.07 9.42
N LEU A 166 16.83 -6.07 8.55
CA LEU A 166 15.72 -5.36 7.93
C LEU A 166 14.94 -6.29 6.99
N MET A 167 15.63 -7.05 6.15
CA MET A 167 15.00 -7.91 5.16
C MET A 167 14.37 -9.14 5.81
N ALA A 168 15.01 -9.73 6.83
CA ALA A 168 14.42 -10.80 7.62
C ALA A 168 13.13 -10.32 8.32
N CYS A 169 13.12 -9.10 8.85
CA CYS A 169 11.92 -8.47 9.40
C CYS A 169 10.81 -8.33 8.35
N LEU A 170 11.13 -7.81 7.15
CA LEU A 170 10.14 -7.67 6.07
C LEU A 170 9.58 -9.03 5.62
N ALA A 171 10.44 -10.04 5.43
CA ALA A 171 10.03 -11.39 5.05
C ALA A 171 9.16 -12.06 6.13
N TYR A 172 9.50 -11.90 7.41
CA TYR A 172 8.68 -12.40 8.52
C TYR A 172 7.31 -11.71 8.59
N MET A 173 7.27 -10.39 8.40
CA MET A 173 6.00 -9.65 8.34
C MET A 173 5.14 -10.11 7.15
N ALA A 174 5.75 -10.33 5.99
CA ALA A 174 5.05 -10.87 4.82
C ALA A 174 4.51 -12.29 5.09
N MET A 175 5.32 -13.16 5.69
CA MET A 175 4.89 -14.52 6.08
C MET A 175 3.67 -14.48 7.00
N GLN A 176 3.70 -13.66 8.06
CA GLN A 176 2.56 -13.48 8.95
C GLN A 176 1.36 -12.83 8.27
N GLY A 177 1.60 -11.87 7.37
CA GLY A 177 0.56 -11.26 6.55
C GLY A 177 -0.19 -12.30 5.71
N TRP A 178 0.53 -13.20 5.03
CA TRP A 178 -0.09 -14.25 4.23
C TRP A 178 -0.82 -15.32 5.07
N LEU A 179 -0.30 -15.67 6.26
CA LEU A 179 -1.02 -16.53 7.20
C LEU A 179 -2.37 -15.91 7.62
N LEU A 180 -2.38 -14.59 7.84
CA LEU A 180 -3.60 -13.84 8.14
C LEU A 180 -4.53 -13.74 6.93
N VAL A 181 -4.01 -13.61 5.71
CA VAL A 181 -4.84 -13.63 4.49
C VAL A 181 -5.58 -14.96 4.38
N ILE A 182 -4.94 -16.10 4.63
CA ILE A 182 -5.61 -17.42 4.65
C ILE A 182 -6.79 -17.40 5.63
N ASP A 183 -6.58 -16.84 6.83
CA ASP A 183 -7.62 -16.73 7.85
C ASP A 183 -8.82 -15.86 7.40
N VAL A 184 -8.53 -14.69 6.81
CA VAL A 184 -9.55 -13.75 6.32
C VAL A 184 -10.31 -14.31 5.11
N THR A 185 -9.62 -14.97 4.18
CA THR A 185 -10.26 -15.58 3.01
C THR A 185 -11.09 -16.79 3.41
N GLY A 186 -10.60 -17.63 4.33
CA GLY A 186 -11.38 -18.75 4.87
C GLY A 186 -12.68 -18.26 5.50
N PHE A 187 -12.63 -17.20 6.32
CA PHE A 187 -13.82 -16.56 6.86
C PHE A 187 -14.76 -16.02 5.77
N SER A 188 -14.25 -15.20 4.84
CA SER A 188 -15.08 -14.48 3.86
C SER A 188 -15.83 -15.40 2.90
N TYR A 189 -15.30 -16.60 2.63
CA TYR A 189 -15.89 -17.57 1.72
C TYR A 189 -16.51 -18.79 2.42
N GLY A 190 -16.57 -18.81 3.77
CA GLY A 190 -17.14 -19.92 4.54
C GLY A 190 -16.37 -21.24 4.40
N ARG A 191 -15.05 -21.17 4.27
CA ARG A 191 -14.14 -22.30 4.03
C ARG A 191 -13.09 -22.42 5.15
N ASP A 192 -12.30 -23.50 5.16
CA ASP A 192 -11.13 -23.67 6.02
C ASP A 192 -11.42 -23.51 7.53
N ALA A 193 -12.55 -24.04 8.01
CA ALA A 193 -12.98 -23.89 9.41
C ALA A 193 -11.95 -24.40 10.45
N TRP A 194 -11.05 -25.29 10.03
CA TRP A 194 -9.97 -25.83 10.86
C TRP A 194 -8.75 -24.90 10.97
N TRP A 195 -8.56 -24.00 10.00
CA TRP A 195 -7.36 -23.17 9.90
C TRP A 195 -7.12 -22.22 11.09
N PRO A 196 -8.14 -21.55 11.66
CA PRO A 196 -7.93 -20.67 12.81
C PRO A 196 -7.27 -21.39 14.00
N TYR A 197 -7.59 -22.67 14.23
CA TYR A 197 -6.97 -23.45 15.31
C TYR A 197 -5.49 -23.72 15.05
N VAL A 198 -5.14 -24.05 13.80
CA VAL A 198 -3.73 -24.26 13.38
C VAL A 198 -2.96 -22.95 13.45
N TYR A 199 -3.54 -21.84 12.98
CA TYR A 199 -2.88 -20.55 13.03
C TYR A 199 -2.68 -20.06 14.48
N ALA A 200 -3.66 -20.27 15.36
CA ALA A 200 -3.52 -19.99 16.79
C ALA A 200 -2.37 -20.80 17.43
N ALA A 201 -2.25 -22.09 17.11
CA ALA A 201 -1.16 -22.93 17.58
C ALA A 201 0.21 -22.46 17.05
N LEU A 202 0.28 -22.06 15.77
CA LEU A 202 1.49 -21.49 15.17
C LEU A 202 1.89 -20.18 15.84
N LEU A 203 0.95 -19.27 16.09
CA LEU A 203 1.21 -18.00 16.79
C LEU A 203 1.74 -18.26 18.21
N ALA A 204 1.12 -19.18 18.95
CA ALA A 204 1.58 -19.58 20.28
C ALA A 204 3.00 -20.18 20.25
N GLY A 205 3.26 -21.10 19.31
CA GLY A 205 4.57 -21.73 19.12
C GLY A 205 5.66 -20.72 18.74
N LEU A 206 5.38 -19.81 17.81
CA LEU A 206 6.31 -18.76 17.40
C LEU A 206 6.57 -17.76 18.53
N LEU A 207 5.53 -17.37 19.27
CA LEU A 207 5.69 -16.49 20.42
C LEU A 207 6.54 -17.15 21.51
N TYR A 208 6.31 -18.43 21.81
CA TYR A 208 7.14 -19.21 22.73
C TYR A 208 8.60 -19.30 22.23
N TYR A 209 8.81 -19.65 20.97
CA TYR A 209 10.14 -19.75 20.37
C TYR A 209 10.90 -18.42 20.46
N PHE A 210 10.31 -17.31 20.01
CA PHE A 210 11.00 -16.02 20.01
C PHE A 210 11.17 -15.41 21.40
N LEU A 211 10.27 -15.70 22.33
CA LEU A 211 10.34 -15.19 23.69
C LEU A 211 11.32 -16.00 24.56
N VAL A 212 11.24 -17.33 24.52
CA VAL A 212 11.92 -18.24 25.46
C VAL A 212 13.21 -18.81 24.85
N ILE A 213 13.15 -19.30 23.61
CA ILE A 213 14.26 -20.03 22.97
C ILE A 213 15.23 -19.05 22.29
N ALA A 214 14.79 -18.39 21.22
CA ALA A 214 15.64 -17.53 20.40
C ALA A 214 15.88 -16.14 21.01
N LYS A 215 15.01 -15.71 21.94
CA LYS A 215 15.10 -14.44 22.67
C LYS A 215 15.22 -13.22 21.74
N GLN A 216 14.41 -13.17 20.68
CA GLN A 216 14.44 -12.11 19.67
C GLN A 216 13.27 -11.12 19.85
N ARG A 217 13.55 -9.98 20.51
CA ARG A 217 12.56 -8.94 20.86
C ARG A 217 11.69 -8.46 19.70
N LEU A 218 12.29 -8.24 18.52
CA LEU A 218 11.57 -7.71 17.36
C LEU A 218 10.45 -8.67 16.90
N TYR A 219 10.76 -9.97 16.80
CA TYR A 219 9.78 -10.94 16.33
C TYR A 219 8.71 -11.21 17.38
N VAL A 220 9.03 -11.18 18.68
CA VAL A 220 7.99 -11.18 19.73
C VAL A 220 6.98 -10.06 19.52
N LEU A 221 7.43 -8.83 19.23
CA LEU A 221 6.51 -7.71 18.96
C LEU A 221 5.66 -7.97 17.72
N LEU A 222 6.26 -8.44 16.64
CA LEU A 222 5.55 -8.72 15.39
C LEU A 222 4.52 -9.84 15.57
N THR A 223 4.91 -10.98 16.14
CA THR A 223 3.99 -12.09 16.43
C THR A 223 2.86 -11.64 17.35
N SER A 224 3.14 -10.80 18.36
CA SER A 224 2.11 -10.28 19.28
C SER A 224 1.13 -9.35 18.57
N LEU A 225 1.59 -8.55 17.60
CA LEU A 225 0.73 -7.69 16.79
C LEU A 225 -0.21 -8.52 15.92
N PHE A 226 0.31 -9.53 15.22
CA PHE A 226 -0.51 -10.44 14.40
C PHE A 226 -1.45 -11.28 15.24
N ALA A 227 -1.03 -11.75 16.43
CA ALA A 227 -1.91 -12.45 17.36
C ALA A 227 -3.07 -11.57 17.85
N GLY A 228 -2.80 -10.30 18.17
CA GLY A 228 -3.84 -9.34 18.53
C GLY A 228 -4.84 -9.09 17.40
N LEU A 229 -4.35 -8.97 16.17
CA LEU A 229 -5.19 -8.78 14.97
C LEU A 229 -6.02 -10.04 14.66
N PHE A 230 -5.41 -11.22 14.74
CA PHE A 230 -6.09 -12.51 14.61
C PHE A 230 -7.22 -12.65 15.62
N LEU A 231 -6.96 -12.39 16.90
CA LEU A 231 -7.99 -12.46 17.94
C LEU A 231 -9.15 -11.48 17.68
N LEU A 232 -8.85 -10.27 17.21
CA LEU A 232 -9.88 -9.30 16.85
C LEU A 232 -10.74 -9.79 15.68
N ILE A 233 -10.13 -10.32 14.62
CA ILE A 233 -10.84 -10.86 13.46
C ILE A 233 -11.72 -12.04 13.85
N GLN A 234 -11.20 -12.99 14.63
CA GLN A 234 -11.98 -14.14 15.11
C GLN A 234 -13.12 -13.70 16.04
N TYR A 235 -12.91 -12.67 16.85
CA TYR A 235 -13.98 -12.13 17.68
C TYR A 235 -15.09 -11.48 16.84
N ILE A 236 -14.73 -10.69 15.82
CA ILE A 236 -15.70 -10.11 14.88
C ILE A 236 -16.46 -11.21 14.12
N ARG A 237 -15.77 -12.27 13.69
CA ARG A 237 -16.39 -13.45 13.07
C ARG A 237 -17.43 -14.08 13.99
N LEU A 238 -17.07 -14.37 15.24
CA LEU A 238 -18.00 -14.96 16.21
C LEU A 238 -19.21 -14.06 16.46
N LEU A 239 -19.01 -12.73 16.53
CA LEU A 239 -20.10 -11.77 16.70
C LEU A 239 -21.01 -11.69 15.47
N ALA A 240 -20.48 -11.82 14.27
CA ALA A 240 -21.26 -11.84 13.04
C ALA A 240 -22.18 -13.06 12.98
N ASP A 241 -21.69 -14.21 13.46
CA ASP A 241 -22.45 -15.47 13.46
C ASP A 241 -23.40 -15.57 14.66
N HIS A 242 -23.02 -15.05 15.84
CA HIS A 242 -23.73 -15.24 17.12
C HIS A 242 -23.75 -13.95 17.95
N PHE A 243 -24.57 -12.96 17.55
CA PHE A 243 -24.67 -11.68 18.28
C PHE A 243 -25.50 -11.79 19.56
N GLU A 244 -24.91 -12.33 20.63
CA GLU A 244 -25.58 -12.61 21.90
C GLU A 244 -24.85 -12.04 23.14
N THR A 245 -25.60 -11.82 24.23
CA THR A 245 -25.07 -11.23 25.48
C THR A 245 -23.89 -12.02 26.05
N TRP A 246 -23.99 -13.36 26.13
CA TRP A 246 -22.94 -14.18 26.74
C TRP A 246 -21.64 -14.13 25.93
N LEU A 247 -21.73 -14.06 24.58
CA LEU A 247 -20.55 -13.94 23.73
C LEU A 247 -19.86 -12.59 23.90
N LEU A 248 -20.63 -11.52 24.08
CA LEU A 248 -20.10 -10.19 24.39
C LEU A 248 -19.39 -10.17 25.76
N LEU A 249 -19.93 -10.88 26.77
CA LEU A 249 -19.25 -11.09 28.05
C LEU A 249 -17.95 -11.90 27.90
N ILE A 250 -17.94 -12.92 27.04
CA ILE A 250 -16.70 -13.64 26.69
C ILE A 250 -15.68 -12.70 26.03
N GLY A 251 -16.11 -11.79 25.17
CA GLY A 251 -15.24 -10.77 24.59
C GLY A 251 -14.57 -9.89 25.64
N LEU A 252 -15.29 -9.49 26.69
CA LEU A 252 -14.72 -8.78 27.84
C LEU A 252 -13.72 -9.64 28.61
N MET A 253 -14.04 -10.91 28.85
CA MET A 253 -13.11 -11.85 29.48
C MET A 253 -11.85 -12.05 28.63
N ALA A 254 -11.99 -12.12 27.31
CA ALA A 254 -10.87 -12.21 26.38
C ALA A 254 -10.01 -10.95 26.41
N ALA A 255 -10.62 -9.76 26.43
CA ALA A 255 -9.88 -8.50 26.61
C ALA A 255 -9.10 -8.47 27.94
N ALA A 256 -9.71 -8.92 29.04
CA ALA A 256 -9.05 -9.06 30.34
C ALA A 256 -7.92 -10.10 30.31
N ALA A 257 -8.12 -11.24 29.63
CA ALA A 257 -7.12 -12.29 29.48
C ALA A 257 -5.91 -11.81 28.66
N VAL A 258 -6.12 -11.08 27.56
CA VAL A 258 -5.05 -10.46 26.76
C VAL A 258 -4.27 -9.47 27.62
N LEU A 259 -4.97 -8.66 28.41
CA LEU A 259 -4.34 -7.68 29.29
C LEU A 259 -3.52 -8.33 30.41
N TYR A 260 -4.10 -9.32 31.10
CA TYR A 260 -3.42 -10.07 32.16
C TYR A 260 -2.25 -10.86 31.61
N GLY A 261 -2.45 -11.62 30.53
CA GLY A 261 -1.43 -12.38 29.82
C GLY A 261 -0.29 -11.49 29.35
N GLY A 262 -0.59 -10.31 28.81
CA GLY A 262 0.41 -9.30 28.45
C GLY A 262 1.23 -8.82 29.65
N VAL A 263 0.60 -8.56 30.80
CA VAL A 263 1.31 -8.17 32.04
C VAL A 263 2.18 -9.32 32.57
N VAL A 264 1.67 -10.56 32.57
CA VAL A 264 2.43 -11.75 32.98
C VAL A 264 3.62 -11.99 32.05
N LEU A 265 3.40 -11.87 30.74
CA LEU A 265 4.46 -11.93 29.72
C LEU A 265 5.51 -10.85 29.95
N LEU A 266 5.10 -9.62 30.27
CA LEU A 266 6.03 -8.53 30.61
C LEU A 266 6.84 -8.82 31.88
N ARG A 267 6.24 -9.45 32.91
CA ARG A 267 6.96 -9.88 34.12
C ARG A 267 7.96 -11.00 33.82
N ARG A 268 7.56 -12.03 33.06
CA ARG A 268 8.46 -13.11 32.61
C ARG A 268 9.54 -12.62 31.65
N ALA A 269 9.22 -11.62 30.83
CA ALA A 269 10.17 -10.94 29.95
C ALA A 269 11.19 -10.09 30.72
N GLY A 270 11.18 -10.09 32.06
CA GLY A 270 12.27 -9.60 32.93
C GLY A 270 13.65 -10.19 32.60
N LEU A 271 13.74 -11.23 31.74
CA LEU A 271 14.96 -11.66 31.05
C LEU A 271 15.57 -10.60 30.11
N PHE A 272 14.82 -9.58 29.71
CA PHE A 272 15.27 -8.46 28.90
C PHE A 272 15.35 -7.20 29.75
N SER A 273 16.50 -6.98 30.40
CA SER A 273 16.75 -5.86 31.31
C SER A 273 16.17 -4.53 30.82
N ALA A 274 15.23 -4.00 31.62
CA ALA A 274 14.65 -2.66 31.49
C ALA A 274 15.68 -1.54 31.70
N GLU A 275 16.91 -1.88 32.12
CA GLU A 275 18.00 -0.92 32.26
C GLU A 275 18.48 -0.47 30.86
N THR A 276 18.46 -1.38 29.89
CA THR A 276 18.86 -1.07 28.51
C THR A 276 17.83 -0.18 27.82
N LYS A 277 18.31 0.81 27.05
CA LYS A 277 17.46 1.68 26.22
C LYS A 277 16.60 0.88 25.21
N ALA A 278 17.14 -0.23 24.70
CA ALA A 278 16.43 -1.13 23.80
C ALA A 278 15.33 -1.93 24.52
N GLY A 279 15.56 -2.36 25.77
CA GLY A 279 14.56 -3.04 26.60
C GLY A 279 13.38 -2.13 26.89
N ARG A 280 13.62 -0.89 27.32
CA ARG A 280 12.55 0.10 27.54
C ARG A 280 11.70 0.36 26.30
N ARG A 281 12.33 0.45 25.12
CA ARG A 281 11.59 0.62 23.86
C ARG A 281 10.74 -0.60 23.53
N PHE A 282 11.28 -1.80 23.71
CA PHE A 282 10.54 -3.04 23.51
C PHE A 282 9.31 -3.10 24.42
N LEU A 283 9.47 -2.88 25.73
CA LEU A 283 8.38 -2.89 26.70
C LEU A 283 7.28 -1.88 26.33
N ALA A 284 7.67 -0.65 25.96
CA ALA A 284 6.71 0.38 25.57
C ALA A 284 5.91 0.02 24.29
N VAL A 285 6.54 -0.62 23.30
CA VAL A 285 5.86 -1.05 22.07
C VAL A 285 4.99 -2.28 22.33
N PHE A 286 5.48 -3.26 23.10
CA PHE A 286 4.71 -4.44 23.49
C PHE A 286 3.44 -4.04 24.24
N GLN A 287 3.60 -3.15 25.23
CA GLN A 287 2.49 -2.57 25.95
C GLN A 287 1.48 -1.89 25.02
N ALA A 288 1.94 -1.11 24.04
CA ALA A 288 1.05 -0.46 23.09
C ALA A 288 0.25 -1.48 22.25
N ILE A 289 0.87 -2.59 21.84
CA ILE A 289 0.22 -3.67 21.10
C ILE A 289 -0.86 -4.36 21.96
N VAL A 290 -0.51 -4.75 23.19
CA VAL A 290 -1.45 -5.38 24.13
C VAL A 290 -2.61 -4.44 24.45
N THR A 291 -2.31 -3.16 24.72
CA THR A 291 -3.34 -2.14 24.96
C THR A 291 -4.26 -1.98 23.76
N LEU A 292 -3.73 -1.91 22.54
CA LEU A 292 -4.53 -1.80 21.32
C LEU A 292 -5.46 -3.01 21.16
N ALA A 293 -4.93 -4.22 21.25
CA ALA A 293 -5.73 -5.45 21.10
C ALA A 293 -6.81 -5.58 22.20
N ALA A 294 -6.44 -5.42 23.47
CA ALA A 294 -7.39 -5.51 24.58
C ALA A 294 -8.46 -4.42 24.53
N SER A 295 -8.07 -3.17 24.19
CA SER A 295 -9.04 -2.07 24.08
C SER A 295 -10.00 -2.26 22.89
N ALA A 296 -9.53 -2.76 21.74
CA ALA A 296 -10.39 -3.02 20.59
C ALA A 296 -11.45 -4.08 20.91
N LEU A 297 -11.05 -5.19 21.54
CA LEU A 297 -11.99 -6.23 22.00
C LEU A 297 -13.00 -5.65 23.00
N ALA A 298 -12.52 -4.95 24.04
CA ALA A 298 -13.39 -4.37 25.06
C ALA A 298 -14.37 -3.33 24.50
N ILE A 299 -13.94 -2.46 23.57
CA ILE A 299 -14.82 -1.47 22.93
C ILE A 299 -15.92 -2.18 22.16
N GLN A 300 -15.58 -3.18 21.33
CA GLN A 300 -16.58 -3.94 20.56
C GLN A 300 -17.57 -4.67 21.47
N SER A 301 -17.08 -5.32 22.54
CA SER A 301 -17.95 -5.99 23.50
C SER A 301 -18.88 -5.02 24.24
N LEU A 302 -18.37 -3.89 24.72
CA LEU A 302 -19.18 -2.91 25.46
C LEU A 302 -20.19 -2.20 24.56
N LEU A 303 -19.81 -1.88 23.31
CA LEU A 303 -20.76 -1.34 22.33
C LEU A 303 -21.84 -2.36 22.00
N GLY A 304 -21.47 -3.62 21.76
CA GLY A 304 -22.46 -4.66 21.50
C GLY A 304 -23.42 -4.87 22.68
N LEU A 305 -22.91 -4.85 23.92
CA LEU A 305 -23.76 -4.94 25.12
C LEU A 305 -24.69 -3.75 25.24
N TYR A 306 -24.19 -2.53 24.97
CA TYR A 306 -25.02 -1.34 24.94
C TYR A 306 -26.17 -1.48 23.93
N PHE A 307 -25.87 -1.92 22.70
CA PHE A 307 -26.89 -2.10 21.66
C PHE A 307 -27.89 -3.21 21.98
N LEU A 308 -27.46 -4.30 22.63
CA LEU A 308 -28.34 -5.44 22.94
C LEU A 308 -29.20 -5.19 24.19
N TRP A 309 -28.61 -4.62 25.25
CA TRP A 309 -29.30 -4.44 26.53
C TRP A 309 -30.23 -3.25 26.55
N THR A 310 -30.05 -2.28 25.65
CA THR A 310 -30.71 -0.99 25.77
C THR A 310 -31.24 -0.51 24.43
N GLU A 311 -32.45 -0.94 24.08
CA GLU A 311 -33.17 -0.46 22.89
C GLU A 311 -33.47 1.06 22.92
N SER A 312 -33.34 1.72 24.09
CA SER A 312 -33.85 3.09 24.33
C SER A 312 -32.93 4.03 25.11
N TRP A 313 -31.69 3.64 25.41
CA TRP A 313 -30.80 4.52 26.18
C TRP A 313 -30.30 5.70 25.34
N SER A 314 -30.22 6.85 25.99
CA SER A 314 -29.65 8.04 25.38
C SER A 314 -28.14 7.84 25.14
N PRO A 315 -27.60 8.18 23.95
CA PRO A 315 -26.17 8.13 23.65
C PRO A 315 -25.30 8.90 24.66
N TYR A 316 -25.88 9.89 25.33
CA TYR A 316 -25.24 10.65 26.42
C TYR A 316 -24.89 9.77 27.62
N VAL A 317 -25.63 8.70 27.89
CA VAL A 317 -25.35 7.79 29.01
C VAL A 317 -24.05 7.04 28.76
N LEU A 318 -23.88 6.44 27.57
CA LEU A 318 -22.65 5.73 27.24
C LEU A 318 -21.47 6.71 27.10
N PHE A 319 -21.70 7.90 26.56
CA PHE A 319 -20.69 8.95 26.55
C PHE A 319 -20.26 9.35 27.97
N PHE A 320 -21.20 9.52 28.90
CA PHE A 320 -20.91 9.80 30.31
C PHE A 320 -20.14 8.65 30.97
N ILE A 321 -20.57 7.40 30.79
CA ILE A 321 -19.87 6.21 31.29
C ILE A 321 -18.45 6.13 30.73
N SER A 322 -18.25 6.46 29.45
CA SER A 322 -16.93 6.47 28.82
C SER A 322 -15.95 7.43 29.54
N ILE A 323 -16.46 8.60 29.98
CA ILE A 323 -15.66 9.61 30.68
C ILE A 323 -15.46 9.24 32.14
N PHE A 324 -16.56 9.05 32.89
CA PHE A 324 -16.51 8.91 34.34
C PHE A 324 -16.21 7.48 34.80
N GLY A 325 -16.57 6.47 34.01
CA GLY A 325 -16.26 5.07 34.29
C GLY A 325 -14.84 4.67 33.90
N PHE A 326 -14.27 5.30 32.86
CA PHE A 326 -12.96 4.89 32.31
C PHE A 326 -11.92 6.01 32.31
N VAL A 327 -12.17 7.13 31.63
CA VAL A 327 -11.16 8.18 31.41
C VAL A 327 -10.73 8.85 32.70
N VAL A 328 -11.67 9.25 33.55
CA VAL A 328 -11.41 9.96 34.82
C VAL A 328 -10.65 9.06 35.80
N PRO A 329 -11.11 7.84 36.14
CA PRO A 329 -10.39 6.94 37.04
C PRO A 329 -8.97 6.64 36.54
N ALA A 330 -8.81 6.37 35.24
CA ALA A 330 -7.49 6.08 34.66
C ALA A 330 -6.58 7.32 34.64
N SER A 331 -7.12 8.53 34.51
CA SER A 331 -6.34 9.76 34.56
C SER A 331 -5.75 10.01 35.96
N PHE A 332 -6.54 9.79 37.02
CA PHE A 332 -6.12 9.96 38.42
C PHE A 332 -5.37 8.76 39.01
N GLY A 333 -5.54 7.56 38.44
CA GLY A 333 -4.89 6.31 38.84
C GLY A 333 -3.38 6.24 38.55
N ARG A 334 -2.59 7.21 39.04
CA ARG A 334 -1.14 7.32 38.77
C ARG A 334 -0.32 6.12 39.27
N ARG A 335 -0.83 5.37 40.25
CA ARG A 335 -0.19 4.16 40.82
C ARG A 335 -0.57 2.86 40.11
N TRP A 336 -1.53 2.90 39.17
CA TRP A 336 -1.97 1.70 38.48
C TRP A 336 -0.91 1.20 37.50
N ASN A 337 -0.98 -0.09 37.17
CA ASN A 337 -0.12 -0.65 36.13
C ASN A 337 -0.34 0.12 34.82
N PRO A 338 0.73 0.60 34.14
CA PRO A 338 0.60 1.36 32.91
C PRO A 338 -0.24 0.67 31.82
N VAL A 339 -0.18 -0.67 31.71
CA VAL A 339 -0.95 -1.43 30.71
C VAL A 339 -2.44 -1.28 30.99
N VAL A 340 -2.86 -1.55 32.23
CA VAL A 340 -4.26 -1.38 32.68
C VAL A 340 -4.73 0.05 32.45
N ARG A 341 -3.94 1.02 32.92
CA ARG A 341 -4.26 2.45 32.83
C ARG A 341 -4.46 2.91 31.39
N TYR A 342 -3.56 2.53 30.48
CA TYR A 342 -3.66 2.92 29.07
C TYR A 342 -4.80 2.20 28.35
N THR A 343 -5.09 0.95 28.70
CA THR A 343 -6.25 0.22 28.16
C THR A 343 -7.55 0.86 28.59
N LEU A 344 -7.71 1.22 29.87
CA LEU A 344 -8.91 1.93 30.32
C LEU A 344 -9.07 3.28 29.64
N LEU A 345 -7.99 4.06 29.46
CA LEU A 345 -8.03 5.29 28.68
C LEU A 345 -8.45 5.04 27.23
N ALA A 346 -7.86 4.04 26.56
CA ALA A 346 -8.19 3.71 25.18
C ALA A 346 -9.65 3.25 25.03
N VAL A 347 -10.16 2.43 25.95
CA VAL A 347 -11.57 2.01 26.00
C VAL A 347 -12.49 3.21 26.21
N GLY A 348 -12.22 4.05 27.20
CA GLY A 348 -13.03 5.24 27.47
C GLY A 348 -13.02 6.21 26.28
N TYR A 349 -11.87 6.48 25.68
CA TYR A 349 -11.79 7.31 24.48
C TYR A 349 -12.52 6.68 23.30
N GLY A 350 -12.39 5.38 23.06
CA GLY A 350 -13.04 4.70 21.94
C GLY A 350 -14.56 4.64 22.08
N LEU A 351 -15.07 4.30 23.26
CA LEU A 351 -16.50 4.30 23.55
C LEU A 351 -17.14 5.67 23.38
N GLY A 352 -16.50 6.72 23.90
CA GLY A 352 -17.02 8.07 23.72
C GLY A 352 -16.97 8.52 22.26
N VAL A 353 -15.99 8.07 21.46
CA VAL A 353 -15.93 8.37 20.01
C VAL A 353 -17.11 7.74 19.29
N ALA A 354 -17.47 6.49 19.63
CA ALA A 354 -18.63 5.83 19.03
C ALA A 354 -19.94 6.61 19.25
N MET A 355 -20.06 7.32 20.37
CA MET A 355 -21.24 8.13 20.69
C MET A 355 -21.12 9.61 20.29
N ALA A 356 -19.94 10.07 19.87
CA ALA A 356 -19.66 11.51 19.78
C ALA A 356 -20.54 12.23 18.75
N TRP A 357 -21.02 11.55 17.70
CA TRP A 357 -21.86 12.12 16.65
C TRP A 357 -23.29 12.39 17.13
N GLU A 358 -23.71 11.69 18.19
CA GLU A 358 -25.04 11.81 18.79
C GLU A 358 -25.08 12.81 19.96
N VAL A 359 -23.92 13.27 20.41
CA VAL A 359 -23.76 14.17 21.55
C VAL A 359 -23.72 15.62 21.08
N SER A 360 -24.32 16.52 21.86
CA SER A 360 -24.36 17.95 21.51
C SER A 360 -22.97 18.53 21.30
N ARG A 361 -22.85 19.42 20.31
CA ARG A 361 -21.60 20.15 20.01
C ARG A 361 -20.98 20.82 21.24
N SER A 362 -21.80 21.39 22.11
CA SER A 362 -21.35 22.07 23.33
C SER A 362 -20.65 21.10 24.29
N ALA A 363 -21.21 19.91 24.49
CA ALA A 363 -20.60 18.88 25.32
C ALA A 363 -19.27 18.38 24.72
N LEU A 364 -19.20 18.22 23.40
CA LEU A 364 -17.95 17.84 22.72
C LEU A 364 -16.85 18.91 22.85
N PHE A 365 -17.17 20.20 22.68
CA PHE A 365 -16.18 21.27 22.88
C PHE A 365 -15.72 21.34 24.34
N LEU A 366 -16.63 21.23 25.30
CA LEU A 366 -16.29 21.18 26.73
C LEU A 366 -15.36 19.99 27.04
N TYR A 367 -15.66 18.83 26.48
CA TYR A 367 -14.83 17.65 26.67
C TYR A 367 -13.45 17.81 26.00
N ALA A 368 -13.38 18.37 24.79
CA ALA A 368 -12.12 18.68 24.12
C ALA A 368 -11.27 19.66 24.94
N ILE A 369 -11.87 20.68 25.56
CA ILE A 369 -11.16 21.59 26.48
C ILE A 369 -10.59 20.80 27.68
N GLY A 370 -11.39 19.92 28.29
CA GLY A 370 -10.93 19.03 29.36
C GLY A 370 -9.75 18.15 28.95
N LEU A 371 -9.80 17.58 27.75
CA LEU A 371 -8.69 16.78 27.19
C LEU A 371 -7.45 17.64 26.94
N ALA A 372 -7.59 18.87 26.44
CA ALA A 372 -6.46 19.79 26.24
C ALA A 372 -5.76 20.14 27.56
N ILE A 373 -6.55 20.41 28.62
CA ILE A 373 -6.02 20.59 29.98
C ILE A 373 -5.30 19.31 30.44
N GLY A 374 -5.88 18.14 30.20
CA GLY A 374 -5.27 16.84 30.50
C GLY A 374 -3.93 16.61 29.79
N VAL A 375 -3.81 16.97 28.51
CA VAL A 375 -2.55 16.88 27.74
C VAL A 375 -1.47 17.77 28.35
N ILE A 376 -1.81 19.00 28.73
CA ILE A 376 -0.87 19.97 29.29
C ILE A 376 -0.46 19.59 30.72
N GLY A 377 -1.40 19.09 31.53
CA GLY A 377 -1.18 18.72 32.94
C GLY A 377 -0.54 17.35 33.15
N SER A 378 -0.56 16.46 32.15
CA SER A 378 -0.03 15.11 32.30
C SER A 378 1.50 15.03 32.15
N SER A 379 2.16 14.58 33.22
CA SER A 379 3.58 14.23 33.21
C SER A 379 3.85 12.86 32.56
N ASP A 380 2.82 12.00 32.47
CA ASP A 380 2.94 10.65 31.94
C ASP A 380 2.92 10.65 30.40
N SER A 381 3.96 10.07 29.80
CA SER A 381 4.13 10.06 28.34
C SER A 381 3.11 9.18 27.59
N GLY A 382 2.56 8.14 28.20
CA GLY A 382 1.55 7.30 27.58
C GLY A 382 0.18 7.96 27.62
N VAL A 383 -0.22 8.47 28.78
CA VAL A 383 -1.46 9.25 28.94
C VAL A 383 -1.44 10.44 27.99
N ARG A 384 -0.37 11.24 28.00
CA ARG A 384 -0.27 12.43 27.14
C ARG A 384 -0.44 12.08 25.66
N ARG A 385 0.09 10.95 25.18
CA ARG A 385 -0.07 10.50 23.79
C ARG A 385 -1.51 10.10 23.47
N LEU A 386 -2.12 9.26 24.30
CA LEU A 386 -3.50 8.81 24.09
C LEU A 386 -4.49 9.98 24.16
N THR A 387 -4.34 10.85 25.16
CA THR A 387 -5.18 12.05 25.31
C THR A 387 -5.00 13.02 24.16
N THR A 388 -3.80 13.14 23.57
CA THR A 388 -3.59 13.98 22.37
C THR A 388 -4.34 13.42 21.15
N VAL A 389 -4.30 12.10 20.94
CA VAL A 389 -5.05 11.46 19.84
C VAL A 389 -6.54 11.65 20.06
N ALA A 390 -7.04 11.36 21.28
CA ALA A 390 -8.43 11.57 21.65
C ALA A 390 -8.87 13.02 21.44
N LEU A 391 -8.09 13.99 21.96
CA LEU A 391 -8.34 15.42 21.76
C LEU A 391 -8.51 15.77 20.28
N THR A 392 -7.61 15.27 19.43
CA THR A 392 -7.65 15.56 17.99
C THR A 392 -8.90 15.01 17.33
N VAL A 393 -9.32 13.80 17.71
CA VAL A 393 -10.54 13.16 17.20
C VAL A 393 -11.79 13.91 17.69
N TYR A 394 -11.97 14.07 19.00
CA TYR A 394 -13.14 14.76 19.57
C TYR A 394 -13.26 16.22 19.10
N PHE A 395 -12.14 16.93 19.03
CA PHE A 395 -12.14 18.30 18.53
C PHE A 395 -12.44 18.35 17.02
N GLY A 396 -12.00 17.35 16.25
CA GLY A 396 -12.34 17.24 14.82
C GLY A 396 -13.83 17.04 14.59
N ILE A 397 -14.47 16.18 15.38
CA ILE A 397 -15.91 15.91 15.33
C ILE A 397 -16.70 17.15 15.75
N ALA A 398 -16.26 17.81 16.82
CA ALA A 398 -16.86 19.07 17.26
C ALA A 398 -16.76 20.14 16.17
N LEU A 399 -15.61 20.27 15.51
CA LEU A 399 -15.41 21.23 14.42
C LEU A 399 -16.26 20.90 13.18
N SER A 400 -16.40 19.63 12.80
CA SER A 400 -17.24 19.24 11.66
C SER A 400 -18.73 19.53 11.88
N SER A 401 -19.17 19.71 13.13
CA SER A 401 -20.53 20.17 13.45
C SER A 401 -20.72 21.69 13.30
N VAL A 402 -19.64 22.46 13.11
CA VAL A 402 -19.65 23.93 13.02
C VAL A 402 -19.15 24.43 11.66
N MET A 403 -18.29 23.65 11.00
CA MET A 403 -17.67 24.00 9.73
C MET A 403 -18.11 23.01 8.66
N ASP A 404 -18.75 23.52 7.61
CA ASP A 404 -19.22 22.69 6.49
C ASP A 404 -18.06 22.19 5.61
N ASP A 405 -16.96 22.96 5.53
CA ASP A 405 -15.78 22.60 4.73
C ASP A 405 -14.79 21.77 5.55
N GLY A 406 -14.72 20.48 5.26
CA GLY A 406 -13.80 19.54 5.92
C GLY A 406 -12.33 19.94 5.83
N ARG A 407 -11.92 20.71 4.79
CA ARG A 407 -10.53 21.20 4.68
C ARG A 407 -10.22 22.26 5.74
N LYS A 408 -11.20 23.09 6.11
CA LYS A 408 -11.07 24.07 7.20
C LYS A 408 -11.00 23.39 8.57
N VAL A 409 -11.76 22.31 8.76
CA VAL A 409 -11.67 21.45 9.95
C VAL A 409 -10.25 20.90 10.08
N LEU A 410 -9.73 20.27 9.03
CA LEU A 410 -8.39 19.68 9.02
C LEU A 410 -7.28 20.73 9.20
N LEU A 411 -7.41 21.91 8.59
CA LEU A 411 -6.48 23.02 8.82
C LEU A 411 -6.47 23.44 10.29
N THR A 412 -7.64 23.58 10.90
CA THR A 412 -7.78 23.94 12.33
C THR A 412 -7.14 22.87 13.22
N LEU A 413 -7.36 21.59 12.93
CA LEU A 413 -6.71 20.48 13.62
C LEU A 413 -5.19 20.50 13.46
N ALA A 414 -4.69 20.84 12.28
CA ALA A 414 -3.26 20.96 12.02
C ALA A 414 -2.63 22.11 12.82
N LEU A 415 -3.30 23.25 12.90
CA LEU A 415 -2.85 24.40 13.68
C LEU A 415 -2.85 24.11 15.18
N VAL A 416 -3.91 23.52 15.72
CA VAL A 416 -3.98 23.14 17.15
C VAL A 416 -2.92 22.09 17.50
N SER A 417 -2.80 21.04 16.69
CA SER A 417 -1.79 19.99 16.90
C SER A 417 -0.37 20.54 16.76
N GLY A 418 -0.13 21.43 15.79
CA GLY A 418 1.12 22.13 15.59
C GLY A 418 1.47 23.04 16.76
N GLY A 419 0.49 23.77 17.30
CA GLY A 419 0.60 24.60 18.49
C GLY A 419 0.97 23.78 19.74
N LEU A 420 0.30 22.64 19.96
CA LEU A 420 0.65 21.71 21.04
C LEU A 420 2.09 21.18 20.91
N TYR A 421 2.53 20.87 19.70
CA TYR A 421 3.91 20.48 19.45
C TYR A 421 4.90 21.62 19.73
N ALA A 422 4.60 22.84 19.26
CA ALA A 422 5.42 24.03 19.50
C ALA A 422 5.55 24.34 20.99
N TYR A 423 4.45 24.26 21.73
CA TYR A 423 4.42 24.40 23.19
C TYR A 423 5.31 23.35 23.89
N GLY A 424 5.19 22.07 23.51
CA GLY A 424 6.03 21.01 24.03
C GLY A 424 7.52 21.22 23.71
N ARG A 425 7.83 21.71 22.49
CA ARG A 425 9.19 22.07 22.08
C ARG A 425 9.75 23.23 22.90
N PHE A 426 8.95 24.26 23.16
CA PHE A 426 9.32 25.42 23.96
C PHE A 426 9.59 25.03 25.42
N ARG A 427 8.74 24.19 26.03
CA ARG A 427 8.94 23.65 27.39
C ARG A 427 10.05 22.60 27.50
N GLY A 428 10.81 22.33 26.43
CA GLY A 428 11.90 21.35 26.44
C GLY A 428 11.47 19.89 26.51
N THR A 429 10.16 19.59 26.45
CA THR A 429 9.59 18.24 26.49
C THR A 429 8.85 17.84 25.19
N PRO A 430 9.43 18.07 23.99
CA PRO A 430 8.73 17.78 22.74
C PRO A 430 8.45 16.29 22.61
N PHE A 431 7.20 15.97 22.35
CA PHE A 431 6.76 14.64 21.96
C PHE A 431 6.19 14.71 20.55
N LEU A 432 6.39 13.65 19.77
CA LEU A 432 6.16 13.70 18.31
C LEU A 432 4.70 13.57 17.91
N THR A 433 3.83 13.07 18.79
CA THR A 433 2.43 12.77 18.47
C THR A 433 1.66 13.97 17.89
N PRO A 434 1.72 15.19 18.46
CA PRO A 434 1.02 16.33 17.88
C PRO A 434 1.62 16.77 16.55
N LEU A 435 2.93 16.59 16.32
CA LEU A 435 3.55 16.87 15.02
C LEU A 435 3.07 15.88 13.94
N VAL A 436 2.98 14.59 14.28
CA VAL A 436 2.46 13.55 13.39
C VAL A 436 1.00 13.85 13.03
N LEU A 437 0.18 14.17 14.03
CA LEU A 437 -1.24 14.53 13.81
C LEU A 437 -1.38 15.82 12.98
N ALA A 438 -0.53 16.82 13.22
CA ALA A 438 -0.54 18.06 12.45
C ALA A 438 -0.20 17.83 10.97
N PHE A 439 0.85 17.07 10.67
CA PHE A 439 1.18 16.72 9.29
C PHE A 439 0.14 15.81 8.64
N GLY A 440 -0.47 14.89 9.40
CA GLY A 440 -1.58 14.07 8.93
C GLY A 440 -2.76 14.92 8.50
N ALA A 441 -3.26 15.78 9.40
CA ALA A 441 -4.38 16.65 9.12
C ALA A 441 -4.09 17.60 7.95
N LEU A 442 -2.92 18.26 7.93
CA LEU A 442 -2.55 19.17 6.84
C LEU A 442 -2.38 18.44 5.50
N GLY A 443 -1.74 17.26 5.50
CA GLY A 443 -1.55 16.45 4.31
C GLY A 443 -2.87 16.00 3.70
N ILE A 444 -3.81 15.51 4.52
CA ILE A 444 -5.16 15.15 4.10
C ILE A 444 -5.90 16.39 3.56
N ALA A 445 -5.81 17.53 4.25
CA ALA A 445 -6.43 18.79 3.82
C ALA A 445 -5.98 19.25 2.42
N THR A 446 -4.76 18.90 2.01
CA THR A 446 -4.26 19.27 0.68
C THR A 446 -4.89 18.46 -0.47
N SER A 447 -5.56 17.34 -0.18
CA SER A 447 -5.96 16.36 -1.20
C SER A 447 -7.42 15.88 -1.08
N VAL A 448 -8.08 16.02 0.07
CA VAL A 448 -9.48 15.62 0.26
C VAL A 448 -10.44 16.62 -0.36
N ASP A 449 -11.43 16.08 -1.10
CA ASP A 449 -12.54 16.80 -1.74
C ASP A 449 -12.10 17.96 -2.64
N VAL A 450 -10.93 17.84 -3.27
CA VAL A 450 -10.40 18.86 -4.18
C VAL A 450 -10.66 18.48 -5.63
N PHE A 451 -11.71 19.06 -6.21
CA PHE A 451 -12.05 18.93 -7.62
C PHE A 451 -11.58 20.11 -8.48
N ALA A 452 -11.30 21.25 -7.84
CA ALA A 452 -10.80 22.46 -8.48
C ALA A 452 -9.82 23.21 -7.57
N ALA A 453 -8.88 23.93 -8.18
CA ALA A 453 -7.84 24.65 -7.47
C ALA A 453 -8.36 26.03 -7.01
N ASP A 454 -8.80 26.11 -5.75
CA ASP A 454 -9.21 27.35 -5.10
C ASP A 454 -8.07 27.99 -4.28
N GLY A 455 -8.30 29.19 -3.75
CA GLY A 455 -7.30 29.90 -2.93
C GLY A 455 -6.90 29.12 -1.66
N LEU A 456 -7.85 28.38 -1.06
CA LEU A 456 -7.59 27.53 0.09
C LEU A 456 -6.64 26.39 -0.27
N TYR A 457 -6.87 25.70 -1.40
CA TYR A 457 -5.99 24.66 -1.93
C TYR A 457 -4.56 25.16 -2.08
N VAL A 458 -4.35 26.29 -2.76
CA VAL A 458 -3.00 26.87 -2.95
C VAL A 458 -2.34 27.15 -1.61
N THR A 459 -3.07 27.77 -0.68
CA THR A 459 -2.58 28.12 0.66
C THR A 459 -2.17 26.88 1.45
N LEU A 460 -2.98 25.83 1.45
CA LEU A 460 -2.70 24.57 2.16
C LEU A 460 -1.48 23.84 1.61
N ASN A 461 -1.32 23.80 0.28
CA ASN A 461 -0.16 23.19 -0.36
C ASN A 461 1.13 23.96 -0.05
N ILE A 462 1.10 25.30 -0.10
CA ILE A 462 2.24 26.14 0.30
C ILE A 462 2.59 25.89 1.77
N ALA A 463 1.59 25.90 2.67
CA ALA A 463 1.80 25.64 4.09
C ALA A 463 2.43 24.27 4.33
N MET A 464 1.96 23.22 3.65
CA MET A 464 2.51 21.86 3.75
C MET A 464 3.96 21.81 3.29
N ILE A 465 4.28 22.37 2.11
CA ILE A 465 5.63 22.38 1.56
C ILE A 465 6.60 23.14 2.49
N LEU A 466 6.19 24.31 3.01
CA LEU A 466 7.00 25.10 3.94
C LEU A 466 7.24 24.37 5.25
N ALA A 467 6.21 23.72 5.80
CA ALA A 467 6.33 22.95 7.03
C ALA A 467 7.27 21.75 6.84
N LEU A 468 7.12 20.98 5.76
CA LEU A 468 8.01 19.88 5.43
C LEU A 468 9.46 20.36 5.25
N ALA A 469 9.67 21.43 4.48
CA ALA A 469 11.00 22.00 4.26
C ALA A 469 11.66 22.42 5.59
N PHE A 470 10.93 23.10 6.47
CA PHE A 470 11.43 23.49 7.79
C PHE A 470 11.94 22.28 8.57
N PHE A 471 11.13 21.21 8.71
CA PHE A 471 11.53 20.05 9.49
C PHE A 471 12.59 19.16 8.80
N LEU A 472 12.64 19.15 7.47
CA LEU A 472 13.69 18.43 6.73
C LEU A 472 15.07 19.07 6.92
N PHE A 473 15.15 20.40 6.88
CA PHE A 473 16.42 21.14 6.96
C PHE A 473 16.82 21.54 8.38
N ARG A 474 15.86 21.92 9.23
CA ARG A 474 16.09 22.42 10.61
C ARG A 474 15.64 21.46 11.71
N GLY A 475 14.86 20.43 11.38
CA GLY A 475 14.32 19.49 12.38
C GLY A 475 15.37 18.61 13.06
N ARG A 476 15.03 18.18 14.29
CA ARG A 476 15.77 17.15 15.04
C ARG A 476 15.70 15.81 14.30
N GLN A 477 16.50 14.82 14.71
CA GLN A 477 16.61 13.56 13.97
C GLN A 477 15.26 12.83 13.76
N LEU A 478 14.41 12.79 14.79
CA LEU A 478 13.10 12.12 14.68
C LEU A 478 12.10 12.95 13.88
N GLU A 479 12.05 14.27 14.09
CA GLU A 479 11.22 15.20 13.32
C GLU A 479 11.51 15.12 11.82
N ARG A 480 12.80 15.06 11.46
CA ARG A 480 13.22 14.90 10.07
C ARG A 480 12.80 13.55 9.49
N LYS A 481 12.85 12.46 10.28
CA LYS A 481 12.34 11.16 9.83
C LYS A 481 10.84 11.23 9.57
N THR A 482 10.09 11.87 10.46
CA THR A 482 8.65 12.11 10.28
C THR A 482 8.39 12.95 9.01
N ALA A 483 9.12 14.05 8.81
CA ALA A 483 8.96 14.89 7.63
C ALA A 483 9.28 14.13 6.32
N TRP A 484 10.29 13.24 6.31
CA TRP A 484 10.55 12.38 5.14
C TRP A 484 9.38 11.45 4.82
N VAL A 485 8.77 10.82 5.83
CA VAL A 485 7.58 9.98 5.64
C VAL A 485 6.44 10.81 5.05
N TYR A 486 6.16 11.99 5.61
CA TYR A 486 5.11 12.86 5.10
C TYR A 486 5.42 13.50 3.75
N THR A 487 6.68 13.65 3.37
CA THR A 487 7.06 14.09 2.01
C THR A 487 6.72 13.01 0.98
N ALA A 488 7.07 11.75 1.27
CA ALA A 488 6.69 10.63 0.41
C ALA A 488 5.16 10.48 0.35
N LEU A 489 4.47 10.53 1.49
CA LEU A 489 3.01 10.47 1.54
C LEU A 489 2.35 11.62 0.78
N TYR A 490 2.87 12.84 0.90
CA TYR A 490 2.37 13.99 0.15
C TYR A 490 2.45 13.76 -1.36
N LEU A 491 3.57 13.23 -1.87
CA LEU A 491 3.70 12.86 -3.29
C LEU A 491 2.77 11.69 -3.69
N VAL A 492 2.40 10.79 -2.78
CA VAL A 492 1.41 9.74 -3.10
C VAL A 492 0.00 10.34 -3.12
N LEU A 493 -0.37 11.16 -2.15
CA LEU A 493 -1.68 11.80 -2.10
C LEU A 493 -1.90 12.72 -3.31
N LYS A 494 -0.86 13.43 -3.74
CA LYS A 494 -0.92 14.30 -4.93
C LYS A 494 -1.14 13.54 -6.24
N TYR A 495 -0.83 12.24 -6.29
CA TYR A 495 -1.13 11.40 -7.44
C TYR A 495 -2.65 11.26 -7.60
N TYR A 496 -3.34 10.96 -6.49
CA TYR A 496 -4.79 10.69 -6.44
C TYR A 496 -5.69 11.93 -6.40
N GLU A 497 -5.10 13.12 -6.31
CA GLU A 497 -5.83 14.38 -6.21
C GLU A 497 -6.31 14.87 -7.60
N LEU A 498 -7.52 15.42 -7.72
CA LEU A 498 -8.20 15.61 -9.02
C LEU A 498 -8.17 17.04 -9.59
N ALA A 499 -7.78 18.05 -8.81
CA ALA A 499 -7.88 19.45 -9.23
C ALA A 499 -6.96 19.79 -10.40
N TRP A 500 -5.83 19.10 -10.55
CA TRP A 500 -4.85 19.34 -11.60
C TRP A 500 -4.61 18.05 -12.39
N ASN A 501 -4.41 18.17 -13.70
CA ASN A 501 -4.03 17.02 -14.53
C ASN A 501 -2.65 16.50 -14.11
N LEU A 502 -2.44 15.20 -14.23
CA LEU A 502 -1.18 14.52 -13.90
C LEU A 502 0.01 15.08 -14.68
N LEU A 503 -0.20 15.59 -15.90
CA LEU A 503 0.84 16.28 -16.68
C LEU A 503 1.36 17.53 -16.02
N HIS A 504 0.46 18.42 -15.60
CA HIS A 504 0.88 19.70 -15.04
C HIS A 504 1.63 19.46 -13.74
N LYS A 505 1.18 18.46 -12.97
CA LYS A 505 1.89 17.97 -11.79
C LYS A 505 3.26 17.40 -12.15
N SER A 506 3.36 16.56 -13.18
CA SER A 506 4.62 15.94 -13.59
C SER A 506 5.65 16.97 -14.04
N VAL A 507 5.27 17.90 -14.91
CA VAL A 507 6.13 18.99 -15.40
C VAL A 507 6.58 19.87 -14.22
N SER A 508 5.66 20.22 -13.31
CA SER A 508 5.99 21.00 -12.12
C SER A 508 6.98 20.28 -11.20
N LEU A 509 6.80 18.97 -10.98
CA LEU A 509 7.70 18.15 -10.17
C LEU A 509 9.08 17.97 -10.83
N LEU A 510 9.12 17.77 -12.15
CA LEU A 510 10.38 17.71 -12.91
C LEU A 510 11.14 19.03 -12.85
N ALA A 511 10.45 20.16 -13.03
CA ALA A 511 11.03 21.49 -12.91
C ALA A 511 11.55 21.77 -11.48
N ALA A 512 10.74 21.47 -10.46
CA ALA A 512 11.15 21.59 -9.06
C ALA A 512 12.36 20.69 -8.74
N GLY A 513 12.37 19.46 -9.27
CA GLY A 513 13.48 18.53 -9.15
C GLY A 513 14.77 19.06 -9.78
N ALA A 514 14.70 19.64 -10.98
CA ALA A 514 15.83 20.28 -11.65
C ALA A 514 16.37 21.48 -10.87
N VAL A 515 15.49 22.35 -10.37
CA VAL A 515 15.87 23.51 -9.54
C VAL A 515 16.55 23.05 -8.23
N LEU A 516 15.98 22.06 -7.54
CA LEU A 516 16.56 21.49 -6.32
C LEU A 516 17.91 20.81 -6.58
N LEU A 517 18.05 20.15 -7.73
CA LEU A 517 19.31 19.54 -8.15
C LEU A 517 20.38 20.61 -8.40
N ALA A 518 20.07 21.65 -9.17
CA ALA A 518 20.96 22.76 -9.43
C ALA A 518 21.37 23.47 -8.13
N TRP A 519 20.42 23.70 -7.24
CA TRP A 519 20.67 24.28 -5.91
C TRP A 519 21.57 23.39 -5.04
N ALA A 520 21.34 22.07 -5.03
CA ALA A 520 22.18 21.13 -4.29
C ALA A 520 23.62 21.09 -4.84
N VAL A 521 23.79 21.10 -6.16
CA VAL A 521 25.10 21.16 -6.84
C VAL A 521 25.82 22.48 -6.53
N TRP A 522 25.09 23.61 -6.57
CA TRP A 522 25.65 24.91 -6.23
C TRP A 522 26.11 24.96 -4.77
N LEU A 523 25.29 24.49 -3.83
CA LEU A 523 25.66 24.39 -2.41
C LEU A 523 26.85 23.46 -2.18
N GLU A 524 26.95 22.36 -2.92
CA GLU A 524 28.09 21.47 -2.85
C GLU A 524 29.38 22.18 -3.26
N LYS A 525 29.39 22.82 -4.43
CA LYS A 525 30.54 23.56 -4.96
C LYS A 525 30.94 24.72 -4.05
N ARG A 526 29.96 25.52 -3.61
CA ARG A 526 30.20 26.67 -2.71
C ARG A 526 30.87 26.28 -1.40
N ASN A 527 30.52 25.12 -0.86
CA ASN A 527 31.07 24.65 0.41
C ASN A 527 32.28 23.72 0.26
N GLY A 528 32.77 23.49 -0.97
CA GLY A 528 33.94 22.66 -1.24
C GLY A 528 33.80 21.20 -0.77
N PHE A 529 32.59 20.64 -0.75
CA PHE A 529 32.40 19.29 -0.22
C PHE A 529 33.02 18.22 -1.12
N THR A 530 34.05 17.55 -0.64
CA THR A 530 34.57 16.33 -1.27
C THR A 530 33.83 15.12 -0.71
N TRP A 531 32.97 14.50 -1.52
CA TRP A 531 32.34 13.24 -1.15
C TRP A 531 33.37 12.10 -1.13
N GLY A 532 33.15 11.11 -0.25
CA GLY A 532 34.00 9.92 -0.22
C GLY A 532 33.98 9.22 -1.58
N ARG A 533 35.17 9.04 -2.19
CA ARG A 533 35.32 8.25 -3.41
C ARG A 533 34.78 6.84 -3.17
N GLY A 534 33.96 6.35 -4.09
CA GLY A 534 33.45 5.00 -4.01
C GLY A 534 34.55 3.98 -4.23
N VAL A 535 34.53 2.87 -3.48
CA VAL A 535 35.29 1.68 -3.88
C VAL A 535 34.71 1.21 -5.21
N ARG A 536 35.53 1.22 -6.27
CA ARG A 536 35.13 0.69 -7.58
C ARG A 536 34.76 -0.78 -7.40
N TRP A 537 33.66 -1.20 -8.03
CA TRP A 537 33.33 -2.62 -8.07
C TRP A 537 34.46 -3.40 -8.73
N GLY A 538 34.70 -4.63 -8.25
CA GLY A 538 35.57 -5.55 -8.96
C GLY A 538 35.06 -5.77 -10.38
N ARG A 539 35.97 -6.03 -11.33
CA ARG A 539 35.66 -6.20 -12.77
C ARG A 539 34.50 -7.16 -13.01
N ARG A 540 34.44 -8.26 -12.25
CA ARG A 540 33.35 -9.25 -12.30
C ARG A 540 31.98 -8.66 -11.96
N VAL A 541 31.86 -7.90 -10.87
CA VAL A 541 30.58 -7.30 -10.44
C VAL A 541 30.11 -6.24 -11.44
N SER A 542 31.04 -5.44 -11.97
CA SER A 542 30.73 -4.47 -13.03
C SER A 542 30.24 -5.15 -14.30
N LEU A 543 30.90 -6.22 -14.75
CA LEU A 543 30.49 -6.99 -15.92
C LEU A 543 29.10 -7.61 -15.72
N LEU A 544 28.86 -8.25 -14.58
CA LEU A 544 27.57 -8.88 -14.28
C LEU A 544 26.44 -7.86 -14.17
N THR A 545 26.70 -6.69 -13.57
CA THR A 545 25.71 -5.61 -13.51
C THR A 545 25.39 -5.11 -14.91
N LEU A 546 26.41 -4.93 -15.77
CA LEU A 546 26.21 -4.54 -17.17
C LEU A 546 25.38 -5.59 -17.93
N ILE A 547 25.66 -6.88 -17.75
CA ILE A 547 24.88 -7.96 -18.36
C ILE A 547 23.40 -7.88 -17.95
N VAL A 548 23.12 -7.66 -16.65
CA VAL A 548 21.74 -7.53 -16.17
C VAL A 548 21.05 -6.30 -16.78
N VAL A 549 21.76 -5.16 -16.86
CA VAL A 549 21.23 -3.95 -17.49
C VAL A 549 20.94 -4.19 -18.97
N ILE A 550 21.87 -4.79 -19.71
CA ILE A 550 21.65 -5.16 -21.13
C ILE A 550 20.46 -6.09 -21.26
N ALA A 551 20.33 -7.10 -20.39
CA ALA A 551 19.19 -8.00 -20.39
C ALA A 551 17.85 -7.27 -20.18
N GLN A 552 17.80 -6.24 -19.33
CA GLN A 552 16.61 -5.39 -19.17
C GLN A 552 16.26 -4.64 -20.46
N PHE A 553 17.23 -4.01 -21.12
CA PHE A 553 17.01 -3.32 -22.40
C PHE A 553 16.57 -4.30 -23.49
N SER A 554 17.23 -5.45 -23.61
CA SER A 554 16.89 -6.48 -24.58
C SER A 554 15.49 -7.05 -24.33
N PHE A 555 15.10 -7.25 -23.07
CA PHE A 555 13.76 -7.69 -22.72
C PHE A 555 12.69 -6.69 -23.18
N LEU A 556 12.84 -5.40 -22.84
CA LEU A 556 11.90 -4.37 -23.29
C LEU A 556 11.86 -4.27 -24.82
N GLY A 557 13.02 -4.26 -25.48
CA GLY A 557 13.12 -4.18 -26.93
C GLY A 557 12.45 -5.37 -27.63
N TYR A 558 12.66 -6.58 -27.11
CA TYR A 558 12.01 -7.79 -27.62
C TYR A 558 10.50 -7.74 -27.43
N THR A 559 10.01 -7.34 -26.25
CA THR A 559 8.57 -7.20 -26.00
C THR A 559 7.93 -6.18 -26.95
N VAL A 560 8.57 -5.03 -27.16
CA VAL A 560 8.11 -4.02 -28.13
C VAL A 560 8.06 -4.60 -29.53
N TRP A 561 9.14 -5.25 -29.98
CA TRP A 561 9.22 -5.86 -31.30
C TRP A 561 8.14 -6.93 -31.51
N GLN A 562 7.91 -7.79 -30.52
CA GLN A 562 6.88 -8.82 -30.58
C GLN A 562 5.48 -8.21 -30.71
N LYS A 563 5.17 -7.18 -29.91
CA LYS A 563 3.86 -6.50 -29.92
C LYS A 563 3.63 -5.71 -31.22
N GLU A 564 4.63 -4.99 -31.72
CA GLU A 564 4.55 -4.28 -33.00
C GLU A 564 4.42 -5.25 -34.18
N ARG A 565 5.12 -6.39 -34.16
CA ARG A 565 4.97 -7.42 -35.19
C ARG A 565 3.54 -7.98 -35.21
N LEU A 566 2.97 -8.26 -34.03
CA LEU A 566 1.58 -8.72 -33.91
C LEU A 566 0.58 -7.68 -34.44
N LEU A 567 0.79 -6.40 -34.13
CA LEU A 567 -0.09 -5.34 -34.65
C LEU A 567 -0.06 -5.20 -36.17
N ARG A 568 1.10 -5.46 -36.80
CA ARG A 568 1.26 -5.31 -38.25
C ARG A 568 0.80 -6.53 -39.05
N TYR A 569 1.10 -7.74 -38.55
CA TYR A 569 0.91 -8.99 -39.31
C TYR A 569 -0.17 -9.91 -38.74
N GLY A 570 -0.75 -9.58 -37.57
CA GLY A 570 -1.79 -10.39 -36.97
C GLY A 570 -3.15 -10.27 -37.68
N ASP A 571 -3.91 -11.35 -37.64
CA ASP A 571 -5.27 -11.43 -38.16
C ASP A 571 -6.20 -10.53 -37.35
N VAL A 572 -7.11 -9.84 -38.03
CA VAL A 572 -8.08 -8.94 -37.40
C VAL A 572 -9.31 -9.72 -36.97
N VAL A 573 -9.55 -9.75 -35.66
CA VAL A 573 -10.73 -10.34 -35.04
C VAL A 573 -11.59 -9.23 -34.46
N LYS A 574 -12.86 -9.17 -34.89
CA LYS A 574 -13.88 -8.26 -34.33
C LYS A 574 -14.70 -9.02 -33.29
N LEU A 575 -14.61 -8.61 -32.02
CA LEU A 575 -15.34 -9.20 -30.90
C LEU A 575 -16.41 -8.25 -30.38
N GLU A 576 -17.52 -8.80 -29.89
CA GLU A 576 -18.58 -8.05 -29.22
C GLU A 576 -18.28 -7.91 -27.72
N LEU A 577 -18.52 -6.73 -27.16
CA LEU A 577 -18.27 -6.42 -25.75
C LEU A 577 -19.53 -6.64 -24.92
N GLU A 578 -19.36 -7.28 -23.77
CA GLU A 578 -20.37 -7.32 -22.71
C GLU A 578 -20.38 -5.99 -21.91
N PRO A 579 -21.46 -5.66 -21.18
CA PRO A 579 -21.55 -4.44 -20.37
C PRO A 579 -20.33 -4.23 -19.45
N ILE A 580 -19.74 -3.04 -19.54
CA ILE A 580 -18.45 -2.66 -18.92
C ILE A 580 -18.64 -2.27 -17.44
N ASP A 581 -17.92 -2.93 -16.51
CA ASP A 581 -17.95 -2.62 -15.06
C ASP A 581 -16.96 -1.48 -14.72
N PRO A 582 -17.39 -0.36 -14.13
CA PRO A 582 -16.58 0.86 -13.99
C PRO A 582 -15.72 0.89 -12.71
N ARG A 583 -14.71 0.02 -12.60
CA ARG A 583 -13.89 -0.05 -11.36
C ARG A 583 -12.68 0.89 -11.28
N SER A 584 -12.30 1.58 -12.37
CA SER A 584 -11.15 2.52 -12.38
C SER A 584 -11.42 3.87 -13.09
N MET A 585 -12.64 4.39 -12.97
CA MET A 585 -13.03 5.64 -13.64
C MET A 585 -12.51 6.93 -12.99
N LEU A 586 -12.06 6.90 -11.73
CA LEU A 586 -11.75 8.12 -10.98
C LEU A 586 -10.52 8.87 -11.51
N GLN A 587 -9.53 8.17 -12.10
CA GLN A 587 -8.37 8.81 -12.74
C GLN A 587 -8.08 8.30 -14.16
N GLY A 588 -8.84 7.30 -14.63
CA GLY A 588 -8.76 6.82 -16.01
C GLY A 588 -7.64 5.82 -16.28
N ASP A 589 -7.23 5.00 -15.30
CA ASP A 589 -6.15 4.04 -15.52
C ASP A 589 -6.52 3.07 -16.65
N TYR A 590 -7.70 2.43 -16.61
CA TYR A 590 -8.23 1.59 -17.69
C TYR A 590 -9.72 1.25 -17.47
N ILE A 591 -10.38 0.75 -18.52
CA ILE A 591 -11.67 0.05 -18.43
C ILE A 591 -11.45 -1.46 -18.52
N GLN A 592 -12.28 -2.20 -17.79
CA GLN A 592 -12.30 -3.65 -17.84
C GLN A 592 -13.26 -4.13 -18.94
N LEU A 593 -12.75 -4.91 -19.88
CA LEU A 593 -13.51 -5.46 -20.99
C LEU A 593 -13.86 -6.92 -20.72
N ARG A 594 -15.07 -7.30 -21.10
CA ARG A 594 -15.55 -8.69 -21.11
C ARG A 594 -16.10 -9.00 -22.49
N TYR A 595 -15.93 -10.25 -22.92
CA TYR A 595 -16.29 -10.71 -24.25
C TYR A 595 -17.29 -11.87 -24.16
N ASP A 596 -18.14 -11.99 -25.17
CA ASP A 596 -19.07 -13.13 -25.32
C ASP A 596 -18.34 -14.49 -25.30
N ILE A 597 -17.14 -14.53 -25.86
CA ILE A 597 -16.29 -15.73 -25.91
C ILE A 597 -15.62 -16.10 -24.57
N SER A 598 -15.69 -15.22 -23.56
CA SER A 598 -14.97 -15.42 -22.29
C SER A 598 -15.58 -16.48 -21.38
N THR A 599 -16.81 -16.95 -21.63
CA THR A 599 -17.44 -17.98 -20.78
C THR A 599 -17.63 -19.28 -21.55
N ILE A 600 -16.91 -20.33 -21.14
CA ILE A 600 -16.95 -21.66 -21.77
C ILE A 600 -17.33 -22.70 -20.69
N PRO A 601 -18.62 -23.07 -20.58
CA PRO A 601 -19.12 -23.96 -19.52
C PRO A 601 -18.48 -25.35 -19.49
N SER A 602 -17.90 -25.79 -20.61
CA SER A 602 -17.26 -27.10 -20.71
C SER A 602 -15.84 -27.15 -20.13
N LEU A 603 -15.29 -26.01 -19.68
CA LEU A 603 -13.99 -25.95 -19.01
C LEU A 603 -14.17 -25.94 -17.50
N ASP A 604 -13.33 -26.71 -16.82
CA ASP A 604 -13.23 -26.74 -15.37
C ASP A 604 -11.76 -26.86 -14.95
N GLY A 605 -11.40 -26.30 -13.80
CA GLY A 605 -10.03 -26.21 -13.30
C GLY A 605 -9.28 -24.95 -13.78
N SER A 606 -7.98 -25.05 -14.03
CA SER A 606 -7.20 -23.93 -14.57
C SER A 606 -6.10 -24.40 -15.51
N GLY A 607 -5.77 -23.58 -16.49
CA GLY A 607 -4.79 -23.96 -17.49
C GLY A 607 -4.81 -23.08 -18.73
N ARG A 608 -4.08 -23.50 -19.77
CA ARG A 608 -4.10 -22.83 -21.06
C ARG A 608 -5.16 -23.45 -21.95
N VAL A 609 -5.87 -22.62 -22.71
CA VAL A 609 -6.85 -23.06 -23.70
C VAL A 609 -6.60 -22.34 -25.01
N GLN A 610 -6.82 -23.05 -26.12
CA GLN A 610 -6.93 -22.46 -27.44
C GLN A 610 -8.34 -22.68 -27.96
N VAL A 611 -8.99 -21.61 -28.38
CA VAL A 611 -10.34 -21.65 -28.91
C VAL A 611 -10.34 -21.14 -30.34
N GLY A 612 -11.18 -21.76 -31.17
CA GLY A 612 -11.40 -21.33 -32.53
C GLY A 612 -12.52 -20.31 -32.61
N LEU A 613 -12.27 -19.24 -33.34
CA LEU A 613 -13.23 -18.18 -33.62
C LEU A 613 -13.61 -18.21 -35.09
N ARG A 614 -14.92 -18.17 -35.35
CA ARG A 614 -15.46 -18.10 -36.71
C ARG A 614 -16.14 -16.77 -36.94
N LYS A 615 -15.85 -16.18 -38.09
CA LYS A 615 -16.50 -14.94 -38.54
C LYS A 615 -17.94 -15.22 -38.95
N GLY A 616 -18.90 -14.57 -38.29
CA GLY A 616 -20.31 -14.59 -38.67
C GLY A 616 -20.60 -13.72 -39.88
N GLU A 617 -21.84 -13.79 -40.39
CA GLU A 617 -22.30 -13.01 -41.54
C GLU A 617 -22.28 -11.49 -41.28
N ASP A 618 -22.43 -11.08 -40.02
CA ASP A 618 -22.30 -9.70 -39.52
C ASP A 618 -20.85 -9.23 -39.36
N GLY A 619 -19.88 -10.09 -39.67
CA GLY A 619 -18.45 -9.83 -39.53
C GLY A 619 -17.90 -9.94 -38.11
N VAL A 620 -18.74 -10.28 -37.12
CA VAL A 620 -18.34 -10.50 -35.72
C VAL A 620 -17.85 -11.93 -35.57
N HIS A 621 -16.73 -12.10 -34.87
CA HIS A 621 -16.13 -13.41 -34.61
C HIS A 621 -16.74 -13.99 -33.34
N ARG A 622 -17.30 -15.20 -33.43
CA ARG A 622 -17.93 -15.91 -32.31
C ARG A 622 -17.20 -17.22 -32.03
N LEU A 623 -17.37 -17.74 -30.81
CA LEU A 623 -16.79 -19.01 -30.40
C LEU A 623 -17.31 -20.16 -31.26
N ALA A 624 -16.42 -20.79 -32.02
CA ALA A 624 -16.73 -21.96 -32.85
C ALA A 624 -16.48 -23.29 -32.11
N GLY A 625 -15.49 -23.31 -31.21
CA GLY A 625 -15.20 -24.48 -30.39
C GLY A 625 -13.85 -24.42 -29.66
N VAL A 626 -13.61 -25.39 -28.78
CA VAL A 626 -12.33 -25.52 -28.06
C VAL A 626 -11.40 -26.43 -28.86
N TYR A 627 -10.26 -25.89 -29.29
CA TYR A 627 -9.28 -26.63 -30.10
C TYR A 627 -8.31 -27.44 -29.22
N MET A 628 -7.67 -26.80 -28.25
CA MET A 628 -6.71 -27.45 -27.35
C MET A 628 -6.89 -26.98 -25.90
N VAL A 629 -6.71 -27.89 -24.94
CA VAL A 629 -6.68 -27.60 -23.50
C VAL A 629 -5.38 -28.18 -22.94
N ASN A 630 -4.56 -27.34 -22.31
CA ASN A 630 -3.26 -27.73 -21.75
C ASN A 630 -2.32 -28.46 -22.74
N GLY A 631 -2.46 -28.15 -24.04
CA GLY A 631 -1.66 -28.76 -25.11
C GLY A 631 -2.26 -30.05 -25.69
N GLU A 632 -3.35 -30.55 -25.12
CA GLU A 632 -4.07 -31.71 -25.63
C GLU A 632 -5.24 -31.28 -26.52
N LYS A 633 -5.36 -31.92 -27.70
CA LYS A 633 -6.47 -31.66 -28.62
C LYS A 633 -7.77 -32.18 -28.05
N ARG A 634 -8.80 -31.34 -28.03
CA ARG A 634 -10.12 -31.74 -27.56
C ARG A 634 -10.94 -32.29 -28.73
N PRO A 635 -11.57 -33.48 -28.60
CA PRO A 635 -12.50 -33.95 -29.60
C PRO A 635 -13.73 -33.02 -29.62
N GLY A 636 -14.17 -32.61 -30.81
CA GLY A 636 -15.37 -31.79 -31.00
C GLY A 636 -15.19 -30.53 -31.85
N TYR A 637 -13.95 -30.10 -32.13
CA TYR A 637 -13.69 -28.96 -33.02
C TYR A 637 -12.44 -29.19 -33.88
N THR A 638 -12.61 -29.03 -35.19
CA THR A 638 -11.51 -29.05 -36.18
C THR A 638 -11.46 -27.68 -36.85
N PRO A 639 -10.32 -26.96 -36.81
CA PRO A 639 -10.20 -25.65 -37.45
C PRO A 639 -10.50 -25.75 -38.96
N GLN A 640 -11.40 -24.89 -39.45
CA GLN A 640 -11.70 -24.74 -40.87
C GLN A 640 -10.90 -23.58 -41.48
N PRO A 641 -10.71 -23.55 -42.81
CA PRO A 641 -10.10 -22.40 -43.48
C PRO A 641 -10.87 -21.11 -43.15
N GLY A 642 -10.18 -20.12 -42.58
CA GLY A 642 -10.77 -18.83 -42.15
C GLY A 642 -11.11 -18.76 -40.65
N ASP A 643 -11.01 -19.86 -39.90
CA ASP A 643 -11.12 -19.81 -38.44
C ASP A 643 -9.82 -19.25 -37.83
N VAL A 644 -9.96 -18.35 -36.85
CA VAL A 644 -8.83 -17.77 -36.12
C VAL A 644 -8.70 -18.44 -34.77
N ILE A 645 -7.51 -18.95 -34.45
CA ILE A 645 -7.25 -19.58 -33.14
C ILE A 645 -6.73 -18.54 -32.17
N ILE A 646 -7.42 -18.36 -31.05
CA ILE A 646 -6.98 -17.47 -29.97
C ILE A 646 -6.62 -18.28 -28.72
N THR A 647 -5.51 -17.92 -28.09
CA THR A 647 -5.00 -18.53 -26.88
C THR A 647 -5.44 -17.72 -25.66
N GLY A 648 -5.94 -18.39 -24.64
CA GLY A 648 -6.28 -17.80 -23.35
C GLY A 648 -5.86 -18.70 -22.18
N THR A 649 -6.02 -18.17 -20.97
CA THR A 649 -5.88 -18.90 -19.71
C THR A 649 -7.25 -19.02 -19.09
N PHE A 650 -7.69 -20.23 -18.77
CA PHE A 650 -9.00 -20.45 -18.15
C PHE A 650 -8.88 -20.65 -16.64
N HIS A 651 -9.90 -20.18 -15.92
CA HIS A 651 -10.11 -20.29 -14.48
C HIS A 651 -11.57 -20.69 -14.25
N GLY A 652 -11.81 -21.97 -14.04
CA GLY A 652 -13.14 -22.58 -14.14
C GLY A 652 -13.70 -22.39 -15.56
N PRO A 653 -14.94 -21.91 -15.71
CA PRO A 653 -15.53 -21.67 -17.02
C PRO A 653 -15.10 -20.33 -17.65
N GLN A 654 -14.40 -19.46 -16.92
CA GLN A 654 -13.99 -18.14 -17.43
C GLN A 654 -12.63 -18.24 -18.14
N VAL A 655 -12.50 -17.60 -19.31
CA VAL A 655 -11.28 -17.54 -20.11
C VAL A 655 -10.80 -16.09 -20.22
N VAL A 656 -9.52 -15.89 -19.88
CA VAL A 656 -8.79 -14.63 -19.97
C VAL A 656 -7.81 -14.71 -21.14
N TYR A 657 -7.99 -13.85 -22.13
CA TYR A 657 -7.22 -13.77 -23.37
C TYR A 657 -6.09 -12.72 -23.31
N GLY A 658 -6.06 -11.90 -22.27
CA GLY A 658 -5.05 -10.86 -22.08
C GLY A 658 -5.33 -9.53 -22.77
N ILE A 659 -6.60 -9.35 -23.14
CA ILE A 659 -7.17 -8.19 -23.83
C ILE A 659 -8.31 -7.55 -23.00
N GLU A 660 -8.43 -7.90 -21.72
CA GLU A 660 -9.51 -7.47 -20.82
C GLU A 660 -9.30 -6.06 -20.26
N SER A 661 -8.25 -5.34 -20.69
CA SER A 661 -7.92 -4.01 -20.19
C SER A 661 -7.72 -3.04 -21.35
N TYR A 662 -8.40 -1.90 -21.31
CA TYR A 662 -8.18 -0.80 -22.27
C TYR A 662 -7.85 0.49 -21.53
N PHE A 663 -6.66 1.03 -21.77
CA PHE A 663 -6.16 2.21 -21.06
C PHE A 663 -6.72 3.48 -21.70
N ILE A 664 -7.25 4.38 -20.87
CA ILE A 664 -7.91 5.61 -21.32
C ILE A 664 -7.05 6.82 -20.95
N PRO A 665 -7.07 7.92 -21.72
CA PRO A 665 -6.49 9.18 -21.27
C PRO A 665 -7.21 9.73 -20.04
N GLU A 666 -6.45 10.43 -19.19
CA GLU A 666 -6.97 11.07 -17.97
C GLU A 666 -8.26 11.87 -18.26
N LYS A 667 -9.28 11.76 -17.39
CA LYS A 667 -10.56 12.49 -17.47
C LYS A 667 -11.41 12.25 -18.74
N THR A 668 -11.12 11.21 -19.54
CA THR A 668 -11.92 10.89 -20.76
C THR A 668 -12.77 9.61 -20.67
N GLY A 669 -12.72 8.88 -19.55
CA GLY A 669 -13.39 7.57 -19.35
C GLY A 669 -14.90 7.58 -19.56
N MET A 670 -15.63 8.47 -18.86
CA MET A 670 -17.11 8.49 -18.86
C MET A 670 -17.71 8.72 -20.26
N LYS A 671 -17.12 9.61 -21.08
CA LYS A 671 -17.67 9.94 -22.41
C LYS A 671 -17.47 8.85 -23.46
N ARG A 672 -16.49 7.95 -23.29
CA ARG A 672 -16.25 6.85 -24.24
C ARG A 672 -17.09 5.62 -23.93
N GLN A 673 -17.49 5.41 -22.67
CA GLN A 673 -18.18 4.18 -22.26
C GLN A 673 -19.58 4.05 -22.88
N GLU A 674 -20.31 5.16 -23.05
CA GLU A 674 -21.70 5.13 -23.50
C GLU A 674 -21.90 4.62 -24.94
N ASN A 675 -20.83 4.55 -25.76
CA ASN A 675 -20.95 4.34 -27.19
C ASN A 675 -20.11 3.18 -27.75
N VAL A 676 -19.43 2.36 -26.94
CA VAL A 676 -18.54 1.31 -27.45
C VAL A 676 -19.21 -0.07 -27.40
N ARG A 677 -19.23 -0.80 -28.53
CA ARG A 677 -19.85 -2.13 -28.66
C ARG A 677 -18.88 -3.22 -29.13
N PHE A 678 -17.84 -2.85 -29.88
CA PHE A 678 -16.93 -3.81 -30.50
C PHE A 678 -15.47 -3.56 -30.11
N ALA A 679 -14.73 -4.64 -29.96
CA ALA A 679 -13.29 -4.66 -29.80
C ALA A 679 -12.62 -5.23 -31.05
N TYR A 680 -11.59 -4.55 -31.54
CA TYR A 680 -10.75 -4.99 -32.64
C TYR A 680 -9.44 -5.53 -32.07
N VAL A 681 -9.22 -6.81 -32.29
CA VAL A 681 -8.12 -7.59 -31.72
C VAL A 681 -7.24 -8.11 -32.85
N ARG A 682 -5.94 -8.08 -32.64
CA ARG A 682 -4.93 -8.71 -33.51
C ARG A 682 -4.52 -10.03 -32.92
N VAL A 683 -4.65 -11.12 -33.68
CA VAL A 683 -4.28 -12.47 -33.25
C VAL A 683 -3.12 -12.99 -34.09
N SER A 684 -2.09 -13.53 -33.44
CA SER A 684 -0.95 -14.13 -34.14
C SER A 684 -1.25 -15.56 -34.59
N GLU A 685 -0.43 -16.11 -35.49
CA GLU A 685 -0.50 -17.54 -35.86
C GLU A 685 -0.39 -18.48 -34.65
N ASN A 686 0.28 -18.04 -33.58
CA ASN A 686 0.41 -18.81 -32.33
C ASN A 686 -0.79 -18.63 -31.38
N GLY A 687 -1.75 -17.78 -31.76
CA GLY A 687 -2.94 -17.44 -30.98
C GLY A 687 -2.75 -16.35 -29.92
N ASP A 688 -1.59 -15.69 -29.88
CA ASP A 688 -1.41 -14.53 -28.99
C ASP A 688 -2.29 -13.36 -29.45
N ALA A 689 -3.07 -12.78 -28.55
CA ALA A 689 -3.97 -11.68 -28.84
C ALA A 689 -3.44 -10.33 -28.35
N LEU A 690 -3.83 -9.26 -29.05
CA LEU A 690 -3.62 -7.89 -28.62
C LEU A 690 -4.78 -6.99 -29.00
N LEU A 691 -5.24 -6.17 -28.05
CA LEU A 691 -6.31 -5.22 -28.29
C LEU A 691 -5.77 -3.99 -29.03
N GLU A 692 -6.25 -3.77 -30.24
CA GLU A 692 -5.86 -2.63 -31.08
C GLU A 692 -6.74 -1.40 -30.78
N ALA A 693 -8.06 -1.58 -30.79
CA ALA A 693 -9.02 -0.49 -30.59
C ALA A 693 -10.38 -0.99 -30.12
N ILE A 694 -11.17 -0.09 -29.54
CA ILE A 694 -12.58 -0.29 -29.23
C ILE A 694 -13.41 0.77 -29.97
N ARG A 695 -14.55 0.37 -30.56
CA ARG A 695 -15.41 1.26 -31.37
C ARG A 695 -16.90 0.98 -31.17
N ALA A 696 -17.72 1.93 -31.58
CA ALA A 696 -19.17 1.79 -31.64
C ALA A 696 -19.63 0.83 -32.75
N GLU A 697 -18.94 0.87 -33.90
CA GLU A 697 -19.27 0.14 -35.13
C GLU A 697 -18.04 -0.57 -35.73
#